data_AF-A0A520QZ10-F1
#
_entry.id   AF-A0A520QZ10-F1
#
_cell.length_a   1.000
_cell.length_b   1.000
_cell.length_c   1.000
_cell.angle_alpha   90.00
_cell.angle_beta   90.00
_cell.angle_gamma   90.00
#
_symmetry.space_group_name_H-M   'P 1'
#
loop_
_entity.id
_entity.type
_entity.pdbx_description
1 polymer ?
#
loop_
_entity_poly.entity_id
_entity_poly.type
_entity_poly.pdbx_seq_one_letter_code
_entity_poly.pdbx_strand_id
1 'polypeptide(L)'
;RDRIEARALNLLQREVTVLERLVGRTRAGDPRGADYLLRLAETQFELQQYYNTQARSMDQPIFEARQSKNASQVRQLQQRQRQMEEQLQNFRQEAIRTYARLVRDYPNYRNMDQVLFSLAFGLEEMRQFQRARQVYHRLIKGFPQSRFIPHAYLSFAEYYFGEGDMRAAQQFYSKVTEIPADRNPVYGYALYKQAWALYNLEDFRGALTQFVRTVEFAQQNPDARDAANLARQSRRELVLPYSRVGTPRRALEFFRRYATDDDQALEMLESLAELYYDTGNWPETIEVYHRLMAERTEGPRLCYWQSRVTNAVISSRPKDEQVTEVRRLVDVQENFASAGHPAEAVTECKQATAAVLVELATAWHREAIGTDDQPGTNDVATMRGAAALYRVVLDRFPNMDEMQFPDIDRRDWPTEYRVSYFFAELLWRMEDWATCGPAFDRVVELNPQGEFTQDAAYAAVLCYNNLYQQQYQGREREVRGGAVGDDNPCEGMRGRRLRRCEAEQAERNEATRYVPRELNETENGMLNAFNRFVCFVNDSDELPQIKYRRARIYYESNQYEEAAVIFRDIALNHQDSDLSEYAANLYLDSLNIMGTQWQRTSCIGEIRENIEPLAGAYCANSGQRDEHADLCQVLDQLRCDTLRLQAEAATREERFRDAAQTYVTIAREHRECGRLDEVLYNASINYEAARLLGRAIRVRTVLIRNFPESQLARRAIFLVGANYHALAIYNQAAEWYERFAREYPGEDGSDCTDEQREAGTCAIAHEALQNAVFFRLGLGQEEQAVDDAELFERNYRQRMPRETSQVMFSLGSIYERQDNWQRVFQHYRGWLRSYGRRALPHEVIRANVQMGRSQWELEQRDDAKRYFESAVREWTRNAGERIAGLDDVSDEDKQLYLARAKDATSEALFYLAEYEYAAFRLIRFPRFRGGRSLQRVQRWAERDFAEWLNEKREALVQAEAAYNRIAELEIPEWQIAAAARVGEMYRSFMDQIRGAPIPEEIENDDELYGIYVDALEGAARPLNAQAMDKFEFCLTTATRVRWFNEFSQQCEQELNQLDRARYPMAAELRGEANYIQRQVARPGAVRLQTEEDAEDEDSSIPDGATEN
;
A
#
# COMPACT_ATOMS: atom_id res chain seq x y z
N ARG A 1 30.58 12.08 -20.02
CA ARG A 1 29.63 11.59 -21.04
C ARG A 1 29.37 12.60 -22.15
N ASP A 2 28.93 13.80 -21.82
CA ASP A 2 28.46 14.84 -22.76
C ASP A 2 29.45 15.22 -23.87
N ARG A 3 30.76 15.24 -23.59
CA ARG A 3 31.78 15.48 -24.64
C ARG A 3 31.88 14.34 -25.66
N ILE A 4 31.49 13.12 -25.30
CA ILE A 4 31.42 11.96 -26.20
C ILE A 4 30.10 12.00 -26.98
N GLU A 5 28.98 12.25 -26.31
CA GLU A 5 27.67 12.40 -26.98
C GLU A 5 27.66 13.59 -27.94
N ALA A 6 28.18 14.76 -27.53
CA ALA A 6 28.36 15.91 -28.40
C ALA A 6 29.36 15.65 -29.53
N ARG A 7 30.38 14.80 -29.33
CA ARG A 7 31.30 14.39 -30.41
C ARG A 7 30.62 13.42 -31.38
N ALA A 8 29.81 12.47 -30.89
CA ALA A 8 29.01 11.56 -31.72
C ALA A 8 28.00 12.36 -32.54
N LEU A 9 27.23 13.25 -31.91
CA LEU A 9 26.34 14.21 -32.58
C LEU A 9 27.10 15.05 -33.62
N ASN A 10 28.28 15.58 -33.29
CA ASN A 10 29.07 16.37 -34.24
C ASN A 10 29.62 15.52 -35.40
N LEU A 11 29.91 14.24 -35.19
CA LEU A 11 30.29 13.31 -36.24
C LEU A 11 29.10 13.00 -37.16
N LEU A 12 27.93 12.68 -36.60
CA LEU A 12 26.69 12.46 -37.36
C LEU A 12 26.29 13.71 -38.17
N GLN A 13 26.34 14.90 -37.57
CA GLN A 13 26.06 16.18 -38.27
C GLN A 13 27.08 16.47 -39.38
N ARG A 14 28.36 16.14 -39.19
CA ARG A 14 29.39 16.24 -40.24
C ARG A 14 29.15 15.22 -41.34
N GLU A 15 28.77 13.99 -41.00
CA GLU A 15 28.45 12.93 -41.94
C GLU A 15 27.25 13.32 -42.81
N VAL A 16 26.16 13.83 -42.22
CA VAL A 16 25.04 14.47 -42.94
C VAL A 16 25.55 15.55 -43.90
N THR A 17 26.32 16.52 -43.42
CA THR A 17 26.85 17.63 -44.24
C THR A 17 27.71 17.14 -45.43
N VAL A 18 28.48 16.07 -45.23
CA VAL A 18 29.31 15.46 -46.28
C VAL A 18 28.44 14.69 -47.28
N LEU A 19 27.49 13.90 -46.81
CA LEU A 19 26.59 13.10 -47.63
C LEU A 19 25.65 13.97 -48.47
N GLU A 20 25.08 15.04 -47.91
CA GLU A 20 24.31 16.04 -48.67
C GLU A 20 25.14 16.65 -49.81
N ARG A 21 26.41 16.99 -49.55
CA ARG A 21 27.33 17.52 -50.56
C ARG A 21 27.67 16.48 -51.64
N LEU A 22 27.82 15.20 -51.27
CA LEU A 22 28.04 14.10 -52.21
C LEU A 22 26.80 13.87 -53.07
N VAL A 23 25.61 13.80 -52.48
CA VAL A 23 24.32 13.70 -53.17
C VAL A 23 24.12 14.90 -54.13
N GLY A 24 24.45 16.11 -53.71
CA GLY A 24 24.32 17.33 -54.53
C GLY A 24 25.32 17.43 -55.70
N ARG A 25 26.46 16.72 -55.64
CA ARG A 25 27.47 16.66 -56.71
C ARG A 25 27.35 15.44 -57.61
N THR A 26 26.60 14.43 -57.17
CA THR A 26 26.38 13.20 -57.92
C THR A 26 25.45 13.49 -59.11
N ARG A 27 25.82 13.00 -60.30
CA ARG A 27 25.02 13.20 -61.52
C ARG A 27 23.73 12.37 -61.45
N ALA A 28 22.64 12.88 -62.00
CA ALA A 28 21.39 12.13 -62.13
C ALA A 28 21.63 10.79 -62.84
N GLY A 29 21.21 9.69 -62.21
CA GLY A 29 21.41 8.32 -62.72
C GLY A 29 22.74 7.65 -62.35
N ASP A 30 23.69 8.31 -61.68
CA ASP A 30 24.89 7.64 -61.14
C ASP A 30 24.49 6.71 -59.98
N PRO A 31 24.75 5.37 -60.06
CA PRO A 31 24.29 4.41 -59.07
C PRO A 31 24.71 4.71 -57.63
N ARG A 32 25.88 5.34 -57.43
CA ARG A 32 26.41 5.66 -56.10
C ARG A 32 25.56 6.65 -55.33
N GLY A 33 24.77 7.47 -56.03
CA GLY A 33 23.85 8.42 -55.39
C GLY A 33 22.75 7.73 -54.59
N ALA A 34 22.39 6.49 -54.92
CA ALA A 34 21.46 5.68 -54.12
C ALA A 34 22.09 5.26 -52.79
N ASP A 35 23.34 4.80 -52.79
CA ASP A 35 24.06 4.45 -51.56
C ASP A 35 24.31 5.69 -50.67
N TYR A 36 24.64 6.85 -51.27
CA TYR A 36 24.78 8.11 -50.51
C TYR A 36 23.45 8.58 -49.90
N LEU A 37 22.33 8.43 -50.61
CA LEU A 37 20.99 8.74 -50.07
C LEU A 37 20.58 7.75 -48.97
N LEU A 38 20.90 6.46 -49.11
CA LEU A 38 20.63 5.47 -48.07
C LEU A 38 21.40 5.82 -46.80
N ARG A 39 22.72 6.00 -46.90
CA ARG A 39 23.54 6.34 -45.73
C ARG A 39 23.09 7.65 -45.09
N LEU A 40 22.72 8.67 -45.89
CA LEU A 40 22.19 9.93 -45.36
C LEU A 40 20.91 9.72 -44.54
N ALA A 41 19.98 8.89 -45.02
CA ALA A 41 18.74 8.58 -44.33
C ALA A 41 18.96 7.71 -43.07
N GLU A 42 19.95 6.82 -43.09
CA GLU A 42 20.39 6.04 -41.92
C GLU A 42 21.02 6.96 -40.85
N THR A 43 21.94 7.85 -41.23
CA THR A 43 22.51 8.86 -40.31
C THR A 43 21.45 9.82 -39.77
N GLN A 44 20.43 10.18 -40.57
CA GLN A 44 19.27 10.96 -40.09
C GLN A 44 18.39 10.17 -39.11
N PHE A 45 18.26 8.85 -39.28
CA PHE A 45 17.58 7.98 -38.31
C PHE A 45 18.38 7.81 -37.01
N GLU A 46 19.71 7.65 -37.08
CA GLU A 46 20.61 7.67 -35.93
C GLU A 46 20.46 8.99 -35.13
N LEU A 47 20.35 10.13 -35.83
CA LEU A 47 20.03 11.44 -35.22
C LEU A 47 18.63 11.47 -34.60
N GLN A 48 17.61 10.88 -35.23
CA GLN A 48 16.28 10.72 -34.62
C GLN A 48 16.37 9.97 -33.28
N GLN A 49 17.10 8.86 -33.21
CA GLN A 49 17.23 8.09 -31.96
C GLN A 49 17.96 8.89 -30.88
N TYR A 50 18.98 9.66 -31.26
CA TYR A 50 19.65 10.61 -30.37
C TYR A 50 18.66 11.66 -29.81
N TYR A 51 17.94 12.39 -30.66
CA TYR A 51 17.03 13.45 -30.19
C TYR A 51 15.81 12.91 -29.43
N ASN A 52 15.32 11.70 -29.75
CA ASN A 52 14.32 11.02 -28.94
C ASN A 52 14.86 10.73 -27.52
N THR A 53 16.07 10.18 -27.43
CA THR A 53 16.74 9.93 -26.14
C THR A 53 16.94 11.23 -25.34
N GLN A 54 17.31 12.33 -26.00
CA GLN A 54 17.49 13.65 -25.36
C GLN A 54 16.16 14.35 -25.00
N ALA A 55 15.06 14.09 -25.70
CA ALA A 55 13.74 14.56 -25.32
C ALA A 55 13.21 13.78 -24.10
N ARG A 56 13.38 12.45 -24.09
CA ARG A 56 12.98 11.56 -23.00
C ARG A 56 13.86 11.68 -21.75
N SER A 57 15.12 12.07 -21.88
CA SER A 57 15.96 12.38 -20.72
C SER A 57 15.49 13.61 -19.94
N MET A 58 14.64 14.47 -20.53
CA MET A 58 14.05 15.64 -19.86
C MET A 58 12.77 15.31 -19.08
N ASP A 59 12.12 14.16 -19.31
CA ASP A 59 10.87 13.80 -18.63
C ASP A 59 11.03 13.78 -17.10
N GLN A 60 12.16 13.24 -16.60
CA GLN A 60 12.48 13.23 -15.17
C GLN A 60 12.85 14.62 -14.61
N PRO A 61 13.80 15.38 -15.18
CA PRO A 61 14.05 16.78 -14.77
C PRO A 61 12.80 17.65 -14.75
N ILE A 62 11.84 17.44 -15.67
CA ILE A 62 10.56 18.18 -15.69
C ILE A 62 9.63 17.73 -14.56
N PHE A 63 9.58 16.44 -14.24
CA PHE A 63 8.85 15.93 -13.07
C PHE A 63 9.43 16.49 -11.76
N GLU A 64 10.75 16.47 -11.59
CA GLU A 64 11.47 17.04 -10.44
C GLU A 64 11.27 18.56 -10.32
N ALA A 65 11.33 19.29 -11.45
CA ALA A 65 11.06 20.74 -11.49
C ALA A 65 9.59 21.07 -11.17
N ARG A 66 8.64 20.17 -11.46
CA ARG A 66 7.23 20.30 -11.09
C ARG A 66 7.01 20.04 -9.60
N GLN A 67 7.60 18.98 -9.03
CA GLN A 67 7.52 18.72 -7.58
C GLN A 67 8.11 19.87 -6.75
N SER A 68 9.24 20.44 -7.18
CA SER A 68 9.88 21.60 -6.55
C SER A 68 9.18 22.94 -6.83
N LYS A 69 8.02 22.94 -7.50
CA LYS A 69 7.20 24.12 -7.85
C LYS A 69 7.96 25.23 -8.62
N ASN A 70 9.11 24.92 -9.22
CA ASN A 70 9.94 25.91 -9.91
C ASN A 70 9.43 26.19 -11.32
N ALA A 71 8.38 27.01 -11.43
CA ALA A 71 7.74 27.36 -12.69
C ALA A 71 8.70 27.99 -13.72
N SER A 72 9.84 28.57 -13.31
CA SER A 72 10.86 29.08 -14.23
C SER A 72 11.67 27.94 -14.86
N GLN A 73 12.17 27.02 -14.03
CA GLN A 73 12.93 25.85 -14.47
C GLN A 73 12.05 24.86 -15.25
N VAL A 74 10.78 24.66 -14.85
CA VAL A 74 9.81 23.90 -15.65
C VAL A 74 9.67 24.50 -17.06
N ARG A 75 9.49 25.83 -17.18
CA ARG A 75 9.40 26.49 -18.49
C ARG A 75 10.68 26.34 -19.31
N GLN A 76 11.86 26.45 -18.68
CA GLN A 76 13.15 26.30 -19.36
C GLN A 76 13.42 24.87 -19.82
N LEU A 77 13.16 23.87 -18.97
CA LEU A 77 13.32 22.45 -19.29
C LEU A 77 12.30 22.01 -20.35
N GLN A 78 11.04 22.42 -20.25
CA GLN A 78 10.05 22.20 -21.31
C GLN A 78 10.43 22.91 -22.61
N GLN A 79 11.08 24.08 -22.56
CA GLN A 79 11.58 24.74 -23.77
C GLN A 79 12.73 23.95 -24.40
N ARG A 80 13.64 23.38 -23.60
CA ARG A 80 14.71 22.49 -24.09
C ARG A 80 14.16 21.16 -24.62
N GLN A 81 13.20 20.55 -23.92
CA GLN A 81 12.50 19.35 -24.39
C GLN A 81 11.82 19.62 -25.73
N ARG A 82 11.02 20.69 -25.84
CA ARG A 82 10.42 21.13 -27.11
C ARG A 82 11.44 21.38 -28.21
N GLN A 83 12.62 21.94 -27.90
CA GLN A 83 13.69 22.08 -28.89
C GLN A 83 14.25 20.73 -29.36
N MET A 84 14.42 19.74 -28.47
CA MET A 84 14.85 18.39 -28.85
C MET A 84 13.76 17.63 -29.61
N GLU A 85 12.49 17.82 -29.23
CA GLU A 85 11.33 17.29 -29.97
C GLU A 85 11.22 17.93 -31.35
N GLU A 86 11.42 19.25 -31.49
CA GLU A 86 11.49 19.94 -32.78
C GLU A 86 12.61 19.37 -33.66
N GLN A 87 13.81 19.14 -33.11
CA GLN A 87 14.90 18.48 -33.85
C GLN A 87 14.54 17.04 -34.22
N LEU A 88 13.95 16.25 -33.31
CA LEU A 88 13.45 14.91 -33.59
C LEU A 88 12.44 14.90 -34.74
N GLN A 89 11.46 15.82 -34.73
CA GLN A 89 10.48 15.96 -35.81
C GLN A 89 11.14 16.41 -37.13
N ASN A 90 12.14 17.29 -37.08
CA ASN A 90 12.90 17.70 -38.26
C ASN A 90 13.66 16.52 -38.87
N PHE A 91 14.44 15.77 -38.08
CA PHE A 91 15.20 14.62 -38.58
C PHE A 91 14.30 13.46 -39.05
N ARG A 92 13.15 13.21 -38.39
CA ARG A 92 12.10 12.32 -38.90
C ARG A 92 11.61 12.76 -40.29
N GLN A 93 11.28 14.04 -40.46
CA GLN A 93 10.84 14.56 -41.76
C GLN A 93 11.95 14.50 -42.81
N GLU A 94 13.20 14.79 -42.44
CA GLU A 94 14.34 14.72 -43.35
C GLU A 94 14.63 13.29 -43.80
N ALA A 95 14.69 12.32 -42.88
CA ALA A 95 14.85 10.90 -43.21
C ALA A 95 13.75 10.44 -44.19
N ILE A 96 12.48 10.79 -43.92
CA ILE A 96 11.34 10.51 -44.81
C ILE A 96 11.53 11.17 -46.19
N ARG A 97 12.01 12.42 -46.26
CA ARG A 97 12.30 13.12 -47.54
C ARG A 97 13.46 12.45 -48.28
N THR A 98 14.51 12.04 -47.59
CA THR A 98 15.70 11.40 -48.16
C THR A 98 15.36 10.00 -48.70
N TYR A 99 14.66 9.17 -47.92
CA TYR A 99 14.17 7.88 -48.39
C TYR A 99 13.17 8.05 -49.56
N ALA A 100 12.22 8.99 -49.48
CA ALA A 100 11.28 9.25 -50.58
C ALA A 100 11.99 9.73 -51.86
N ARG A 101 13.07 10.51 -51.72
CA ARG A 101 13.94 10.90 -52.84
C ARG A 101 14.65 9.70 -53.44
N LEU A 102 15.21 8.80 -52.63
CA LEU A 102 15.83 7.56 -53.10
C LEU A 102 14.82 6.71 -53.89
N VAL A 103 13.62 6.50 -53.34
CA VAL A 103 12.50 5.75 -53.94
C VAL A 103 12.02 6.33 -55.29
N ARG A 104 12.22 7.64 -55.52
CA ARG A 104 11.87 8.37 -56.75
C ARG A 104 13.01 8.40 -57.76
N ASP A 105 14.20 8.78 -57.33
CA ASP A 105 15.36 9.05 -58.19
C ASP A 105 16.09 7.74 -58.60
N TYR A 106 15.97 6.67 -57.79
CA TYR A 106 16.65 5.40 -57.97
C TYR A 106 15.71 4.18 -57.83
N PRO A 107 14.67 4.05 -58.68
CA PRO A 107 13.61 3.06 -58.51
C PRO A 107 14.07 1.59 -58.58
N ASN A 108 15.24 1.32 -59.17
CA ASN A 108 15.82 -0.02 -59.36
C ASN A 108 16.97 -0.32 -58.38
N TYR A 109 17.07 0.38 -57.25
CA TYR A 109 18.13 0.16 -56.27
C TYR A 109 18.04 -1.24 -55.61
N ARG A 110 19.19 -1.88 -55.39
CA ARG A 110 19.28 -3.29 -54.93
C ARG A 110 18.58 -3.57 -53.60
N ASN A 111 18.60 -2.61 -52.65
CA ASN A 111 18.02 -2.75 -51.31
C ASN A 111 16.73 -1.89 -51.18
N MET A 112 15.99 -1.71 -52.28
CA MET A 112 14.77 -0.89 -52.31
C MET A 112 13.68 -1.42 -51.36
N ASP A 113 13.70 -2.71 -51.01
CA ASP A 113 12.79 -3.30 -50.02
C ASP A 113 13.06 -2.76 -48.60
N GLN A 114 14.33 -2.71 -48.17
CA GLN A 114 14.74 -2.06 -46.92
C GLN A 114 14.34 -0.58 -46.92
N VAL A 115 14.61 0.14 -48.02
CA VAL A 115 14.29 1.56 -48.15
C VAL A 115 12.78 1.82 -48.03
N LEU A 116 11.95 1.01 -48.70
CA LEU A 116 10.50 1.14 -48.62
C LEU A 116 9.97 0.77 -47.22
N PHE A 117 10.56 -0.23 -46.55
CA PHE A 117 10.22 -0.56 -45.17
C PHE A 117 10.54 0.61 -44.22
N SER A 118 11.77 1.12 -44.25
CA SER A 118 12.20 2.24 -43.39
C SER A 118 11.40 3.53 -43.65
N LEU A 119 11.06 3.82 -44.92
CA LEU A 119 10.21 4.94 -45.27
C LEU A 119 8.78 4.78 -44.73
N ALA A 120 8.19 3.59 -44.88
CA ALA A 120 6.84 3.32 -44.41
C ALA A 120 6.75 3.36 -42.88
N PHE A 121 7.74 2.76 -42.19
CA PHE A 121 7.86 2.79 -40.74
C PHE A 121 8.02 4.23 -40.20
N GLY A 122 8.90 5.04 -40.80
CA GLY A 122 9.04 6.45 -40.42
C GLY A 122 7.76 7.26 -40.65
N LEU A 123 6.98 6.96 -41.71
CA LEU A 123 5.68 7.58 -41.94
C LEU A 123 4.63 7.14 -40.90
N GLU A 124 4.70 5.90 -40.41
CA GLU A 124 3.84 5.36 -39.36
C GLU A 124 4.16 5.96 -37.98
N GLU A 125 5.44 6.08 -37.62
CA GLU A 125 5.88 6.81 -36.41
C GLU A 125 5.45 8.29 -36.41
N MET A 126 5.27 8.88 -37.60
CA MET A 126 4.74 10.23 -37.80
C MET A 126 3.20 10.29 -37.83
N ARG A 127 2.50 9.18 -37.52
CA ARG A 127 1.04 9.00 -37.62
C ARG A 127 0.46 9.28 -39.02
N GLN A 128 1.29 9.25 -40.07
CA GLN A 128 0.87 9.44 -41.46
C GLN A 128 0.43 8.11 -42.08
N PHE A 129 -0.45 7.39 -41.37
CA PHE A 129 -0.85 6.01 -41.68
C PHE A 129 -1.30 5.84 -43.14
N GLN A 130 -2.02 6.80 -43.72
CA GLN A 130 -2.40 6.77 -45.13
C GLN A 130 -1.19 6.70 -46.09
N ARG A 131 -0.13 7.44 -45.80
CA ARG A 131 1.11 7.44 -46.60
C ARG A 131 1.97 6.21 -46.29
N ALA A 132 2.08 5.83 -45.02
CA ALA A 132 2.77 4.60 -44.60
C ALA A 132 2.20 3.38 -45.33
N ARG A 133 0.88 3.21 -45.31
CA ARG A 133 0.15 2.14 -46.01
C ARG A 133 0.38 2.16 -47.53
N GLN A 134 0.45 3.32 -48.18
CA GLN A 134 0.80 3.40 -49.61
C GLN A 134 2.23 2.88 -49.89
N VAL A 135 3.19 3.17 -49.01
CA VAL A 135 4.58 2.70 -49.16
C VAL A 135 4.70 1.21 -48.81
N TYR A 136 4.06 0.74 -47.73
CA TYR A 136 3.97 -0.69 -47.41
C TYR A 136 3.28 -1.48 -48.54
N HIS A 137 2.24 -0.94 -49.17
CA HIS A 137 1.61 -1.56 -50.34
C HIS A 137 2.56 -1.67 -51.54
N ARG A 138 3.41 -0.65 -51.77
CA ARG A 138 4.48 -0.71 -52.80
C ARG A 138 5.55 -1.74 -52.45
N LEU A 139 5.93 -1.87 -51.17
CA LEU A 139 6.84 -2.90 -50.68
C LEU A 139 6.27 -4.31 -50.95
N ILE A 140 5.03 -4.56 -50.53
CA ILE A 140 4.31 -5.84 -50.71
C ILE A 140 4.19 -6.21 -52.20
N LYS A 141 3.85 -5.27 -53.07
CA LYS A 141 3.73 -5.52 -54.53
C LYS A 141 5.07 -5.66 -55.25
N GLY A 142 6.08 -4.90 -54.86
CA GLY A 142 7.38 -4.85 -55.55
C GLY A 142 8.37 -5.91 -55.09
N PHE A 143 8.34 -6.28 -53.80
CA PHE A 143 9.35 -7.12 -53.16
C PHE A 143 8.72 -8.23 -52.29
N PRO A 144 7.84 -9.09 -52.85
CA PRO A 144 7.05 -10.06 -52.09
C PRO A 144 7.84 -11.15 -51.36
N GLN A 145 9.16 -11.25 -51.59
CA GLN A 145 10.08 -12.16 -50.87
C GLN A 145 10.95 -11.45 -49.82
N SER A 146 10.73 -10.15 -49.56
CA SER A 146 11.51 -9.41 -48.56
C SER A 146 11.23 -9.89 -47.13
N ARG A 147 12.27 -9.91 -46.29
CA ARG A 147 12.15 -10.18 -44.84
C ARG A 147 11.24 -9.19 -44.10
N PHE A 148 10.95 -8.04 -44.71
CA PHE A 148 10.13 -6.98 -44.12
C PHE A 148 8.62 -7.13 -44.40
N ILE A 149 8.21 -8.05 -45.29
CA ILE A 149 6.78 -8.25 -45.62
C ILE A 149 5.91 -8.61 -44.41
N PRO A 150 6.33 -9.45 -43.44
CA PRO A 150 5.52 -9.72 -42.25
C PRO A 150 5.21 -8.46 -41.43
N HIS A 151 6.18 -7.55 -41.30
CA HIS A 151 5.99 -6.30 -40.54
C HIS A 151 5.11 -5.31 -41.32
N ALA A 152 5.21 -5.28 -42.65
CA ALA A 152 4.33 -4.49 -43.50
C ALA A 152 2.86 -4.92 -43.34
N TYR A 153 2.57 -6.23 -43.38
CA TYR A 153 1.21 -6.72 -43.12
C TYR A 153 0.76 -6.51 -41.66
N LEU A 154 1.67 -6.62 -40.69
CA LEU A 154 1.37 -6.36 -39.29
C LEU A 154 0.94 -4.89 -39.06
N SER A 155 1.62 -3.92 -39.67
CA SER A 155 1.22 -2.49 -39.61
C SER A 155 -0.23 -2.27 -40.10
N PHE A 156 -0.61 -2.89 -41.22
CA PHE A 156 -2.01 -2.85 -41.66
C PHE A 156 -2.96 -3.49 -40.65
N ALA A 157 -2.57 -4.60 -40.03
CA ALA A 157 -3.40 -5.32 -39.07
C ALA A 157 -3.62 -4.52 -37.78
N GLU A 158 -2.56 -3.99 -37.16
CA GLU A 158 -2.62 -3.14 -35.97
C GLU A 158 -3.42 -1.85 -36.24
N TYR A 159 -3.29 -1.25 -37.43
CA TYR A 159 -4.10 -0.10 -37.83
C TYR A 159 -5.60 -0.42 -37.77
N TYR A 160 -6.05 -1.48 -38.44
CA TYR A 160 -7.48 -1.83 -38.43
C TYR A 160 -7.97 -2.34 -37.06
N PHE A 161 -7.09 -2.98 -36.28
CA PHE A 161 -7.40 -3.38 -34.91
C PHE A 161 -7.66 -2.16 -34.02
N GLY A 162 -6.82 -1.12 -34.13
CA GLY A 162 -6.97 0.14 -33.39
C GLY A 162 -8.18 0.99 -33.81
N GLU A 163 -8.60 0.89 -35.08
CA GLU A 163 -9.84 1.54 -35.60
C GLU A 163 -11.11 0.72 -35.30
N GLY A 164 -10.99 -0.45 -34.66
CA GLY A 164 -12.12 -1.34 -34.35
C GLY A 164 -12.61 -2.22 -35.49
N ASP A 165 -12.04 -2.13 -36.71
CA ASP A 165 -12.38 -3.03 -37.83
C ASP A 165 -11.65 -4.37 -37.69
N MET A 166 -12.18 -5.19 -36.78
CA MET A 166 -11.64 -6.52 -36.48
C MET A 166 -11.67 -7.45 -37.70
N ARG A 167 -12.58 -7.25 -38.68
CA ARG A 167 -12.64 -8.05 -39.91
C ARG A 167 -11.45 -7.75 -40.81
N ALA A 168 -11.14 -6.47 -41.03
CA ALA A 168 -9.97 -6.06 -41.79
C ALA A 168 -8.68 -6.45 -41.03
N ALA A 169 -8.62 -6.22 -39.72
CA ALA A 169 -7.48 -6.62 -38.88
C ALA A 169 -7.18 -8.12 -39.03
N GLN A 170 -8.19 -8.98 -38.92
CA GLN A 170 -8.06 -10.42 -39.05
C GLN A 170 -7.53 -10.84 -40.45
N GLN A 171 -7.98 -10.19 -41.52
CA GLN A 171 -7.46 -10.44 -42.87
C GLN A 171 -5.96 -10.10 -42.98
N PHE A 172 -5.52 -8.98 -42.38
CA PHE A 172 -4.12 -8.56 -42.43
C PHE A 172 -3.21 -9.39 -41.50
N TYR A 173 -3.65 -9.75 -40.29
CA TYR A 173 -2.91 -10.71 -39.47
C TYR A 173 -2.81 -12.07 -40.16
N SER A 174 -3.85 -12.50 -40.89
CA SER A 174 -3.78 -13.75 -41.68
C SER A 174 -2.66 -13.69 -42.73
N LYS A 175 -2.44 -12.52 -43.36
CA LYS A 175 -1.30 -12.30 -44.26
C LYS A 175 0.07 -12.32 -43.58
N VAL A 176 0.15 -11.99 -42.29
CA VAL A 176 1.38 -12.21 -41.51
C VAL A 176 1.62 -13.71 -41.34
N THR A 177 0.61 -14.48 -40.93
CA THR A 177 0.76 -15.93 -40.68
C THR A 177 0.79 -16.81 -41.93
N GLU A 178 0.44 -16.29 -43.11
CA GLU A 178 0.74 -16.94 -44.40
C GLU A 178 2.26 -17.04 -44.66
N ILE A 179 3.08 -16.28 -43.94
CA ILE A 179 4.54 -16.27 -44.08
C ILE A 179 5.16 -17.18 -43.00
N PRO A 180 5.88 -18.25 -43.39
CA PRO A 180 6.51 -19.21 -42.46
C PRO A 180 7.37 -18.58 -41.35
N ALA A 181 7.29 -19.18 -40.16
CA ALA A 181 7.86 -18.64 -38.92
C ALA A 181 9.40 -18.52 -38.92
N ASP A 182 10.10 -19.41 -39.61
CA ASP A 182 11.57 -19.41 -39.80
C ASP A 182 12.11 -18.08 -40.37
N ARG A 183 11.25 -17.36 -41.09
CA ARG A 183 11.53 -16.06 -41.72
C ARG A 183 10.53 -14.97 -41.31
N ASN A 184 9.82 -15.17 -40.20
CA ASN A 184 8.79 -14.27 -39.70
C ASN A 184 8.90 -14.05 -38.17
N PRO A 185 9.69 -13.06 -37.72
CA PRO A 185 9.91 -12.82 -36.29
C PRO A 185 8.72 -12.18 -35.55
N VAL A 186 7.56 -12.03 -36.20
CA VAL A 186 6.29 -11.58 -35.59
C VAL A 186 5.16 -12.61 -35.74
N TYR A 187 5.47 -13.84 -36.15
CA TYR A 187 4.49 -14.91 -36.39
C TYR A 187 3.62 -15.22 -35.15
N GLY A 188 4.26 -15.45 -33.99
CA GLY A 188 3.55 -15.74 -32.73
C GLY A 188 2.67 -14.59 -32.24
N TYR A 189 3.15 -13.35 -32.37
CA TYR A 189 2.37 -12.15 -32.02
C TYR A 189 1.14 -11.99 -32.93
N ALA A 190 1.28 -12.29 -34.22
CA ALA A 190 0.15 -12.27 -35.14
C ALA A 190 -0.88 -13.37 -34.84
N LEU A 191 -0.46 -14.58 -34.43
CA LEU A 191 -1.41 -15.62 -33.97
C LEU A 191 -2.19 -15.17 -32.73
N TYR A 192 -1.50 -14.59 -31.74
CA TYR A 192 -2.10 -14.04 -30.53
C TYR A 192 -3.14 -12.95 -30.85
N LYS A 193 -2.77 -11.99 -31.71
CA LYS A 193 -3.68 -10.93 -32.15
C LYS A 193 -4.84 -11.42 -33.02
N GLN A 194 -4.67 -12.48 -33.81
CA GLN A 194 -5.80 -13.13 -34.50
C GLN A 194 -6.82 -13.68 -33.51
N ALA A 195 -6.36 -14.27 -32.41
CA ALA A 195 -7.26 -14.80 -31.40
C ALA A 195 -8.16 -13.71 -30.81
N TRP A 196 -7.59 -12.56 -30.46
CA TRP A 196 -8.33 -11.38 -30.01
C TRP A 196 -9.23 -10.75 -31.07
N ALA A 197 -8.77 -10.62 -32.32
CA ALA A 197 -9.59 -10.10 -33.41
C ALA A 197 -10.80 -11.01 -33.69
N LEU A 198 -10.63 -12.33 -33.62
CA LEU A 198 -11.73 -13.31 -33.75
C LEU A 198 -12.67 -13.29 -32.54
N TYR A 199 -12.15 -13.11 -31.32
CA TYR A 199 -12.97 -12.96 -30.12
C TYR A 199 -13.89 -11.73 -30.21
N ASN A 200 -13.34 -10.59 -30.63
CA ASN A 200 -14.08 -9.35 -30.85
C ASN A 200 -15.03 -9.40 -32.08
N LEU A 201 -14.96 -10.46 -32.89
CA LEU A 201 -15.92 -10.77 -33.96
C LEU A 201 -16.97 -11.81 -33.54
N GLU A 202 -16.95 -12.24 -32.28
CA GLU A 202 -17.76 -13.34 -31.72
C GLU A 202 -17.50 -14.72 -32.39
N ASP A 203 -16.43 -14.86 -33.20
CA ASP A 203 -15.94 -16.16 -33.66
C ASP A 203 -15.09 -16.82 -32.57
N PHE A 204 -15.76 -17.21 -31.49
CA PHE A 204 -15.14 -17.84 -30.34
C PHE A 204 -14.44 -19.17 -30.71
N ARG A 205 -14.92 -19.90 -31.73
CA ARG A 205 -14.26 -21.12 -32.19
C ARG A 205 -12.95 -20.81 -32.91
N GLY A 206 -12.93 -19.78 -33.74
CA GLY A 206 -11.72 -19.23 -34.34
C GLY A 206 -10.74 -18.73 -33.28
N ALA A 207 -11.22 -17.93 -32.30
CA ALA A 207 -10.42 -17.38 -31.22
C ALA A 207 -9.72 -18.47 -30.39
N LEU A 208 -10.47 -19.49 -29.93
CA LEU A 208 -9.93 -20.64 -29.21
C LEU A 208 -8.84 -21.35 -30.02
N THR A 209 -9.08 -21.55 -31.31
CA THR A 209 -8.12 -22.21 -32.22
C THR A 209 -6.81 -21.42 -32.34
N GLN A 210 -6.86 -20.08 -32.35
CA GLN A 210 -5.67 -19.25 -32.52
C GLN A 210 -4.88 -19.04 -31.22
N PHE A 211 -5.54 -18.97 -30.05
CA PHE A 211 -4.80 -19.03 -28.77
C PHE A 211 -4.09 -20.38 -28.61
N VAL A 212 -4.76 -21.50 -28.92
CA VAL A 212 -4.15 -22.84 -28.96
C VAL A 212 -2.91 -22.85 -29.86
N ARG A 213 -3.02 -22.36 -31.10
CA ARG A 213 -1.89 -22.27 -32.03
C ARG A 213 -0.76 -21.38 -31.52
N THR A 214 -1.07 -20.34 -30.76
CA THR A 214 -0.05 -19.47 -30.15
C THR A 214 0.74 -20.23 -29.07
N VAL A 215 0.06 -21.03 -28.24
CA VAL A 215 0.70 -21.91 -27.24
C VAL A 215 1.55 -22.98 -27.94
N GLU A 216 0.99 -23.70 -28.92
CA GLU A 216 1.69 -24.74 -29.70
C GLU A 216 2.92 -24.16 -30.42
N PHE A 217 2.79 -23.00 -31.07
CA PHE A 217 3.88 -22.31 -31.75
C PHE A 217 5.01 -21.96 -30.78
N ALA A 218 4.69 -21.37 -29.63
CA ALA A 218 5.68 -20.96 -28.64
C ALA A 218 6.37 -22.15 -27.95
N GLN A 219 5.68 -23.28 -27.75
CA GLN A 219 6.28 -24.52 -27.26
C GLN A 219 7.24 -25.14 -28.29
N GLN A 220 6.90 -25.08 -29.58
CA GLN A 220 7.73 -25.60 -30.67
C GLN A 220 8.92 -24.69 -31.02
N ASN A 221 8.83 -23.39 -30.69
CA ASN A 221 9.82 -22.37 -31.04
C ASN A 221 10.17 -21.51 -29.81
N PRO A 222 10.82 -22.07 -28.77
CA PRO A 222 11.10 -21.35 -27.51
C PRO A 222 12.01 -20.12 -27.70
N ASP A 223 12.89 -20.14 -28.70
CA ASP A 223 13.78 -19.03 -29.06
C ASP A 223 13.08 -17.94 -29.91
N ALA A 224 11.82 -18.14 -30.29
CA ALA A 224 11.07 -17.12 -31.03
C ALA A 224 10.75 -15.91 -30.15
N ARG A 225 10.67 -14.73 -30.77
CA ARG A 225 10.48 -13.46 -30.08
C ARG A 225 9.24 -13.49 -29.18
N ASP A 226 9.46 -13.28 -27.89
CA ASP A 226 8.46 -13.24 -26.81
C ASP A 226 7.65 -14.54 -26.60
N ALA A 227 8.12 -15.69 -27.11
CA ALA A 227 7.41 -16.97 -27.07
C ALA A 227 6.90 -17.36 -25.67
N ALA A 228 7.76 -17.29 -24.65
CA ALA A 228 7.41 -17.67 -23.28
C ALA A 228 6.31 -16.78 -22.65
N ASN A 229 6.21 -15.51 -23.06
CA ASN A 229 5.18 -14.58 -22.61
C ASN A 229 3.86 -14.84 -23.35
N LEU A 230 3.92 -14.93 -24.68
CA LEU A 230 2.76 -15.24 -25.53
C LEU A 230 2.11 -16.57 -25.15
N ALA A 231 2.89 -17.61 -24.82
CA ALA A 231 2.38 -18.88 -24.33
C ALA A 231 1.65 -18.73 -22.98
N ARG A 232 2.20 -17.94 -22.05
CA ARG A 232 1.61 -17.71 -20.72
C ARG A 232 0.28 -16.96 -20.83
N GLN A 233 0.24 -15.89 -21.61
CA GLN A 233 -0.96 -15.09 -21.84
C GLN A 233 -2.04 -15.92 -22.54
N SER A 234 -1.69 -16.62 -23.63
CA SER A 234 -2.64 -17.43 -24.41
C SER A 234 -3.26 -18.57 -23.61
N ARG A 235 -2.54 -19.19 -22.66
CA ARG A 235 -3.10 -20.24 -21.77
C ARG A 235 -4.18 -19.70 -20.84
N ARG A 236 -3.99 -18.49 -20.29
CA ARG A 236 -5.02 -17.84 -19.46
C ARG A 236 -6.21 -17.42 -20.31
N GLU A 237 -5.94 -16.79 -21.45
CA GLU A 237 -6.97 -16.15 -22.28
C GLU A 237 -7.83 -17.15 -23.08
N LEU A 238 -7.30 -18.34 -23.42
CA LEU A 238 -8.07 -19.35 -24.17
C LEU A 238 -9.27 -19.92 -23.41
N VAL A 239 -9.35 -19.71 -22.10
CA VAL A 239 -10.52 -20.06 -21.28
C VAL A 239 -11.75 -19.24 -21.71
N LEU A 240 -11.56 -17.96 -22.06
CA LEU A 240 -12.64 -17.04 -22.46
C LEU A 240 -13.42 -17.52 -23.70
N PRO A 241 -12.80 -17.89 -24.84
CA PRO A 241 -13.54 -18.50 -25.94
C PRO A 241 -13.94 -19.94 -25.65
N TYR A 242 -13.23 -20.70 -24.80
CA TYR A 242 -13.65 -22.07 -24.46
C TYR A 242 -15.04 -22.10 -23.81
N SER A 243 -15.37 -21.16 -22.93
CA SER A 243 -16.71 -21.08 -22.30
C SER A 243 -17.86 -20.87 -23.30
N ARG A 244 -17.58 -20.36 -24.49
CA ARG A 244 -18.59 -20.09 -25.54
C ARG A 244 -18.79 -21.24 -26.53
N VAL A 245 -17.83 -22.17 -26.66
CA VAL A 245 -17.87 -23.24 -27.69
C VAL A 245 -17.44 -24.64 -27.22
N GLY A 246 -16.89 -24.75 -26.02
CA GLY A 246 -16.48 -26.00 -25.41
C GLY A 246 -17.63 -26.74 -24.72
N THR A 247 -17.30 -27.80 -23.99
CA THR A 247 -18.25 -28.48 -23.08
C THR A 247 -17.57 -28.78 -21.75
N PRO A 248 -18.26 -28.65 -20.59
CA PRO A 248 -17.73 -28.97 -19.26
C PRO A 248 -16.98 -30.30 -19.21
N ARG A 249 -17.64 -31.39 -19.64
CA ARG A 249 -17.09 -32.76 -19.68
C ARG A 249 -15.73 -32.93 -20.34
N ARG A 250 -15.36 -32.06 -21.29
CA ARG A 250 -14.11 -32.13 -22.06
C ARG A 250 -13.10 -31.06 -21.67
N ALA A 251 -13.46 -30.14 -20.77
CA ALA A 251 -12.64 -28.98 -20.43
C ALA A 251 -11.28 -29.39 -19.85
N LEU A 252 -11.26 -30.28 -18.85
CA LEU A 252 -10.01 -30.71 -18.22
C LEU A 252 -9.10 -31.49 -19.17
N GLU A 253 -9.67 -32.40 -19.99
CA GLU A 253 -8.90 -33.15 -20.99
C GLU A 253 -8.31 -32.21 -22.06
N PHE A 254 -9.01 -31.11 -22.37
CA PHE A 254 -8.53 -30.09 -23.29
C PHE A 254 -7.44 -29.22 -22.65
N PHE A 255 -7.64 -28.70 -21.43
CA PHE A 255 -6.66 -27.85 -20.74
C PHE A 255 -5.37 -28.61 -20.40
N ARG A 256 -5.45 -29.89 -20.00
CA ARG A 256 -4.28 -30.78 -19.79
C ARG A 256 -3.36 -30.92 -21.02
N ARG A 257 -3.84 -30.65 -22.24
CA ARG A 257 -3.02 -30.68 -23.47
C ARG A 257 -2.19 -29.41 -23.68
N TYR A 258 -2.60 -28.30 -23.07
CA TYR A 258 -2.05 -26.97 -23.35
C TYR A 258 -1.42 -26.29 -22.14
N ALA A 259 -1.78 -26.68 -20.92
CA ALA A 259 -1.13 -26.28 -19.68
C ALA A 259 0.35 -26.75 -19.61
N THR A 260 1.13 -26.18 -18.68
CA THR A 260 2.49 -26.64 -18.37
C THR A 260 2.53 -27.89 -17.49
N ASP A 261 1.48 -28.09 -16.70
CA ASP A 261 1.35 -29.08 -15.62
C ASP A 261 -0.14 -29.26 -15.26
N ASP A 262 -0.43 -30.17 -14.34
CA ASP A 262 -1.80 -30.47 -13.93
C ASP A 262 -2.42 -29.38 -13.03
N ASP A 263 -1.58 -28.64 -12.28
CA ASP A 263 -2.02 -27.55 -11.44
C ASP A 263 -2.62 -26.41 -12.29
N GLN A 264 -1.89 -25.95 -13.30
CA GLN A 264 -2.37 -24.96 -14.25
C GLN A 264 -3.57 -25.46 -15.07
N ALA A 265 -3.65 -26.76 -15.39
CA ALA A 265 -4.83 -27.31 -16.06
C ALA A 265 -6.09 -27.21 -15.19
N LEU A 266 -5.95 -27.32 -13.87
CA LEU A 266 -7.02 -27.18 -12.89
C LEU A 266 -7.32 -25.70 -12.57
N GLU A 267 -6.33 -24.80 -12.55
CA GLU A 267 -6.55 -23.33 -12.51
C GLU A 267 -7.35 -22.83 -13.72
N MET A 268 -7.05 -23.35 -14.92
CA MET A 268 -7.79 -23.05 -16.14
C MET A 268 -9.22 -23.63 -16.11
N LEU A 269 -9.40 -24.79 -15.46
CA LEU A 269 -10.72 -25.39 -15.25
C LEU A 269 -11.55 -24.62 -14.22
N GLU A 270 -10.93 -24.12 -13.15
CA GLU A 270 -11.57 -23.24 -12.17
C GLU A 270 -11.95 -21.90 -12.81
N SER A 271 -11.05 -21.29 -13.59
CA SER A 271 -11.35 -20.07 -14.37
C SER A 271 -12.54 -20.24 -15.33
N LEU A 272 -12.76 -21.46 -15.85
CA LEU A 272 -13.94 -21.78 -16.66
C LEU A 272 -15.21 -21.93 -15.79
N ALA A 273 -15.08 -22.49 -14.58
CA ALA A 273 -16.17 -22.67 -13.64
C ALA A 273 -16.70 -21.32 -13.13
N GLU A 274 -15.81 -20.37 -12.80
CA GLU A 274 -16.16 -18.98 -12.47
C GLU A 274 -16.92 -18.34 -13.64
N LEU A 275 -16.39 -18.44 -14.87
CA LEU A 275 -17.01 -17.81 -16.02
C LEU A 275 -18.41 -18.38 -16.34
N TYR A 276 -18.68 -19.66 -16.04
CA TYR A 276 -20.05 -20.20 -16.10
C TYR A 276 -20.93 -19.72 -14.95
N TYR A 277 -20.39 -19.60 -13.74
CA TYR A 277 -21.09 -19.09 -12.56
C TYR A 277 -21.52 -17.62 -12.77
N ASP A 278 -20.60 -16.75 -13.15
CA ASP A 278 -20.82 -15.32 -13.42
C ASP A 278 -21.81 -15.06 -14.56
N THR A 279 -22.00 -16.03 -15.46
CA THR A 279 -22.95 -15.97 -16.57
C THR A 279 -24.25 -16.74 -16.33
N GLY A 280 -24.45 -17.30 -15.13
CA GLY A 280 -25.67 -18.01 -14.74
C GLY A 280 -25.89 -19.36 -15.42
N ASN A 281 -24.84 -19.97 -15.99
CA ASN A 281 -24.90 -21.27 -16.68
C ASN A 281 -24.85 -22.42 -15.65
N TRP A 282 -25.87 -22.52 -14.80
CA TRP A 282 -25.91 -23.40 -13.63
C TRP A 282 -25.61 -24.89 -13.91
N PRO A 283 -26.12 -25.53 -14.98
CA PRO A 283 -25.78 -26.93 -15.28
C PRO A 283 -24.28 -27.12 -15.54
N GLU A 284 -23.68 -26.23 -16.33
CA GLU A 284 -22.27 -26.22 -16.67
C GLU A 284 -21.40 -25.95 -15.44
N THR A 285 -21.78 -24.96 -14.62
CA THR A 285 -21.17 -24.65 -13.31
C THR A 285 -21.11 -25.88 -12.41
N ILE A 286 -22.24 -26.56 -12.21
CA ILE A 286 -22.32 -27.77 -11.36
C ILE A 286 -21.41 -28.87 -11.92
N GLU A 287 -21.41 -29.10 -13.24
CA GLU A 287 -20.58 -30.14 -13.85
C GLU A 287 -19.08 -29.85 -13.72
N VAL A 288 -18.63 -28.60 -13.91
CA VAL A 288 -17.20 -28.25 -13.79
C VAL A 288 -16.73 -28.29 -12.33
N TYR A 289 -17.47 -27.72 -11.38
CA TYR A 289 -17.09 -27.77 -9.97
C TYR A 289 -17.15 -29.19 -9.39
N HIS A 290 -18.14 -30.01 -9.77
CA HIS A 290 -18.11 -31.45 -9.48
C HIS A 290 -16.86 -32.13 -10.02
N ARG A 291 -16.36 -31.74 -11.20
CA ARG A 291 -15.11 -32.30 -11.74
C ARG A 291 -13.88 -31.83 -10.96
N LEU A 292 -13.81 -30.57 -10.56
CA LEU A 292 -12.73 -30.04 -9.71
C LEU A 292 -12.65 -30.79 -8.37
N MET A 293 -13.78 -30.94 -7.67
CA MET A 293 -13.86 -31.71 -6.41
C MET A 293 -13.48 -33.19 -6.60
N ALA A 294 -13.81 -33.80 -7.74
CA ALA A 294 -13.45 -35.19 -8.03
C ALA A 294 -11.96 -35.39 -8.35
N GLU A 295 -11.24 -34.35 -8.82
CA GLU A 295 -9.80 -34.40 -9.08
C GLU A 295 -8.98 -33.97 -7.85
N ARG A 296 -9.53 -33.13 -6.95
CA ARG A 296 -8.93 -32.77 -5.66
C ARG A 296 -9.93 -32.93 -4.51
N THR A 297 -10.08 -34.16 -4.04
CA THR A 297 -10.99 -34.53 -2.94
C THR A 297 -10.60 -33.95 -1.58
N GLU A 298 -9.34 -33.55 -1.40
CA GLU A 298 -8.76 -32.98 -0.16
C GLU A 298 -8.06 -31.64 -0.44
N GLY A 299 -8.48 -30.91 -1.48
CA GLY A 299 -7.88 -29.62 -1.85
C GLY A 299 -8.38 -28.46 -0.97
N PRO A 300 -7.56 -27.40 -0.71
CA PRO A 300 -7.98 -26.28 0.13
C PRO A 300 -9.18 -25.48 -0.43
N ARG A 301 -9.49 -25.61 -1.73
CA ARG A 301 -10.62 -24.99 -2.42
C ARG A 301 -11.92 -25.83 -2.38
N LEU A 302 -11.93 -26.98 -1.70
CA LEU A 302 -13.06 -27.92 -1.71
C LEU A 302 -14.38 -27.27 -1.27
N CYS A 303 -14.38 -26.53 -0.15
CA CYS A 303 -15.59 -25.85 0.33
C CYS A 303 -16.05 -24.73 -0.59
N TYR A 304 -15.11 -23.99 -1.18
CA TYR A 304 -15.40 -22.95 -2.16
C TYR A 304 -16.11 -23.53 -3.41
N TRP A 305 -15.65 -24.67 -3.91
CA TRP A 305 -16.33 -25.36 -5.02
C TRP A 305 -17.70 -25.90 -4.63
N GLN A 306 -17.84 -26.49 -3.44
CA GLN A 306 -19.12 -27.02 -2.96
C GLN A 306 -20.14 -25.89 -2.70
N SER A 307 -19.73 -24.70 -2.25
CA SER A 307 -20.63 -23.55 -2.09
C SER A 307 -21.13 -23.06 -3.45
N ARG A 308 -20.24 -22.91 -4.44
CA ARG A 308 -20.61 -22.57 -5.83
C ARG A 308 -21.58 -23.57 -6.46
N VAL A 309 -21.40 -24.87 -6.23
CA VAL A 309 -22.36 -25.93 -6.63
C VAL A 309 -23.70 -25.75 -5.93
N THR A 310 -23.70 -25.51 -4.62
CA THR A 310 -24.94 -25.40 -3.84
C THR A 310 -25.75 -24.18 -4.26
N ASN A 311 -25.11 -23.04 -4.52
CA ASN A 311 -25.76 -21.83 -5.04
C ASN A 311 -26.36 -22.04 -6.45
N ALA A 312 -25.65 -22.78 -7.32
CA ALA A 312 -26.17 -23.16 -8.63
C ALA A 312 -27.36 -24.14 -8.54
N VAL A 313 -27.39 -25.04 -7.55
CA VAL A 313 -28.53 -25.92 -7.26
C VAL A 313 -29.72 -25.13 -6.71
N ILE A 314 -29.52 -24.24 -5.74
CA ILE A 314 -30.56 -23.33 -5.22
C ILE A 314 -31.18 -22.51 -6.35
N SER A 315 -30.35 -22.00 -7.27
CA SER A 315 -30.79 -21.18 -8.41
C SER A 315 -31.46 -21.95 -9.56
N SER A 316 -31.46 -23.30 -9.56
CA SER A 316 -31.93 -24.10 -10.70
C SER A 316 -32.76 -25.35 -10.41
N ARG A 317 -32.90 -25.78 -9.15
CA ARG A 317 -33.50 -27.08 -8.76
C ARG A 317 -34.68 -26.97 -7.78
N PRO A 318 -35.57 -27.98 -7.71
CA PRO A 318 -36.66 -28.04 -6.74
C PRO A 318 -36.20 -28.15 -5.27
N LYS A 319 -37.08 -27.77 -4.34
CA LYS A 319 -36.80 -27.66 -2.89
C LYS A 319 -36.23 -28.92 -2.22
N ASP A 320 -36.60 -30.11 -2.69
CA ASP A 320 -36.08 -31.39 -2.18
C ASP A 320 -34.65 -31.69 -2.65
N GLU A 321 -34.31 -31.34 -3.91
CA GLU A 321 -32.93 -31.33 -4.40
C GLU A 321 -32.08 -30.28 -3.65
N GLN A 322 -32.64 -29.09 -3.38
CA GLN A 322 -31.98 -28.02 -2.59
C GLN A 322 -31.59 -28.49 -1.18
N VAL A 323 -32.52 -29.10 -0.43
CA VAL A 323 -32.23 -29.62 0.92
C VAL A 323 -31.22 -30.76 0.88
N THR A 324 -31.20 -31.55 -0.19
CA THR A 324 -30.21 -32.62 -0.37
C THR A 324 -28.80 -32.04 -0.55
N GLU A 325 -28.63 -31.03 -1.42
CA GLU A 325 -27.32 -30.43 -1.67
C GLU A 325 -26.84 -29.55 -0.49
N VAL A 326 -27.75 -28.87 0.21
CA VAL A 326 -27.40 -28.11 1.44
C VAL A 326 -26.92 -29.03 2.56
N ARG A 327 -27.49 -30.23 2.73
CA ARG A 327 -26.94 -31.23 3.65
C ARG A 327 -25.54 -31.66 3.24
N ARG A 328 -25.33 -31.90 1.94
CA ARG A 328 -24.02 -32.25 1.38
C ARG A 328 -22.98 -31.14 1.58
N LEU A 329 -23.37 -29.87 1.50
CA LEU A 329 -22.51 -28.73 1.83
C LEU A 329 -22.06 -28.77 3.31
N VAL A 330 -22.98 -29.03 4.25
CA VAL A 330 -22.66 -29.21 5.67
C VAL A 330 -21.75 -30.43 5.89
N ASP A 331 -22.05 -31.56 5.24
CA ASP A 331 -21.21 -32.77 5.33
C ASP A 331 -19.78 -32.49 4.82
N VAL A 332 -19.63 -31.75 3.70
CA VAL A 332 -18.31 -31.33 3.19
C VAL A 332 -17.61 -30.39 4.16
N GLN A 333 -18.32 -29.43 4.78
CA GLN A 333 -17.77 -28.51 5.76
C GLN A 333 -17.25 -29.24 7.02
N GLU A 334 -18.03 -30.18 7.57
CA GLU A 334 -17.63 -30.99 8.73
C GLU A 334 -16.42 -31.87 8.41
N ASN A 335 -16.42 -32.53 7.25
CA ASN A 335 -15.28 -33.33 6.81
C ASN A 335 -14.02 -32.46 6.62
N PHE A 336 -14.14 -31.30 5.97
CA PHE A 336 -13.03 -30.35 5.78
C PHE A 336 -12.47 -29.82 7.11
N ALA A 337 -13.34 -29.50 8.08
CA ALA A 337 -12.91 -29.10 9.42
C ALA A 337 -12.14 -30.22 10.16
N SER A 338 -12.48 -31.49 9.90
CA SER A 338 -11.82 -32.65 10.52
C SER A 338 -10.58 -33.17 9.78
N ALA A 339 -10.37 -32.77 8.51
CA ALA A 339 -9.28 -33.25 7.66
C ALA A 339 -7.92 -32.54 7.88
N GLY A 340 -7.81 -31.64 8.85
CA GLY A 340 -6.53 -31.02 9.24
C GLY A 340 -6.09 -29.83 8.38
N HIS A 341 -7.03 -29.16 7.69
CA HIS A 341 -6.77 -27.93 6.95
C HIS A 341 -6.40 -26.74 7.87
N PRO A 342 -5.75 -25.68 7.33
CA PRO A 342 -5.44 -24.46 8.10
C PRO A 342 -6.70 -23.83 8.71
N ALA A 343 -6.58 -23.30 9.93
CA ALA A 343 -7.72 -22.74 10.69
C ALA A 343 -8.46 -21.61 9.96
N GLU A 344 -7.73 -20.79 9.19
CA GLU A 344 -8.28 -19.74 8.33
C GLU A 344 -9.19 -20.33 7.24
N ALA A 345 -8.73 -21.31 6.47
CA ALA A 345 -9.52 -21.99 5.43
C ALA A 345 -10.73 -22.75 6.02
N VAL A 346 -10.58 -23.35 7.22
CA VAL A 346 -11.71 -23.97 7.94
C VAL A 346 -12.74 -22.92 8.36
N THR A 347 -12.29 -21.71 8.73
CA THR A 347 -13.18 -20.59 9.08
C THR A 347 -13.92 -20.08 7.84
N GLU A 348 -13.22 -19.80 6.73
CA GLU A 348 -13.81 -19.41 5.44
C GLU A 348 -14.85 -20.44 4.97
N CYS A 349 -14.52 -21.73 5.02
CA CYS A 349 -15.42 -22.84 4.72
C CYS A 349 -16.71 -22.83 5.58
N LYS A 350 -16.58 -22.56 6.89
CA LYS A 350 -17.70 -22.48 7.83
C LYS A 350 -18.58 -21.26 7.56
N GLN A 351 -17.98 -20.10 7.29
CA GLN A 351 -18.66 -18.85 6.96
C GLN A 351 -19.48 -18.97 5.66
N ALA A 352 -18.85 -19.47 4.58
CA ALA A 352 -19.54 -19.72 3.31
C ALA A 352 -20.70 -20.71 3.44
N THR A 353 -20.56 -21.75 4.27
CA THR A 353 -21.63 -22.72 4.51
C THR A 353 -22.82 -22.12 5.27
N ALA A 354 -22.54 -21.30 6.31
CA ALA A 354 -23.57 -20.60 7.06
C ALA A 354 -24.36 -19.60 6.19
N ALA A 355 -23.68 -18.89 5.29
CA ALA A 355 -24.31 -17.94 4.36
C ALA A 355 -25.42 -18.60 3.53
N VAL A 356 -25.07 -19.69 2.83
CA VAL A 356 -25.97 -20.43 1.92
C VAL A 356 -27.18 -21.02 2.67
N LEU A 357 -26.96 -21.53 3.88
CA LEU A 357 -28.04 -22.03 4.76
C LEU A 357 -29.04 -20.94 5.16
N VAL A 358 -28.54 -19.78 5.55
CA VAL A 358 -29.34 -18.62 6.00
C VAL A 358 -30.14 -18.04 4.85
N GLU A 359 -29.53 -17.86 3.69
CA GLU A 359 -30.19 -17.34 2.49
C GLU A 359 -31.37 -18.24 2.09
N LEU A 360 -31.16 -19.56 2.06
CA LEU A 360 -32.22 -20.51 1.75
C LEU A 360 -33.34 -20.51 2.80
N ALA A 361 -32.99 -20.52 4.09
CA ALA A 361 -33.97 -20.48 5.18
C ALA A 361 -34.83 -19.20 5.12
N THR A 362 -34.20 -18.07 4.82
CA THR A 362 -34.86 -16.76 4.72
C THR A 362 -35.72 -16.62 3.46
N ALA A 363 -35.28 -17.19 2.33
CA ALA A 363 -36.11 -17.28 1.13
C ALA A 363 -37.40 -18.09 1.40
N TRP A 364 -37.29 -19.23 2.09
CA TRP A 364 -38.44 -20.06 2.43
C TRP A 364 -39.33 -19.45 3.52
N HIS A 365 -38.75 -18.72 4.49
CA HIS A 365 -39.52 -17.92 5.45
C HIS A 365 -40.41 -16.91 4.72
N ARG A 366 -39.81 -16.08 3.85
CA ARG A 366 -40.52 -15.04 3.09
C ARG A 366 -41.62 -15.62 2.19
N GLU A 367 -41.42 -16.80 1.62
CA GLU A 367 -42.48 -17.51 0.86
C GLU A 367 -43.65 -17.97 1.76
N ALA A 368 -43.38 -18.36 3.01
CA ALA A 368 -44.37 -18.90 3.94
C ALA A 368 -45.18 -17.81 4.67
N ILE A 369 -44.49 -16.85 5.30
CA ILE A 369 -45.10 -15.79 6.11
C ILE A 369 -45.45 -14.56 5.26
N GLY A 370 -44.64 -14.28 4.23
CA GLY A 370 -44.79 -13.12 3.35
C GLY A 370 -43.80 -12.00 3.68
N THR A 371 -44.14 -10.81 3.18
CA THR A 371 -43.52 -9.52 3.48
C THR A 371 -44.64 -8.49 3.64
N ASP A 372 -44.33 -7.30 4.14
CA ASP A 372 -45.32 -6.21 4.32
C ASP A 372 -46.08 -5.86 3.02
N ASP A 373 -45.42 -6.00 1.87
CA ASP A 373 -45.99 -5.72 0.54
C ASP A 373 -46.67 -6.93 -0.13
N GLN A 374 -46.39 -8.17 0.32
CA GLN A 374 -46.88 -9.40 -0.32
C GLN A 374 -47.24 -10.49 0.69
N PRO A 375 -48.52 -10.92 0.78
CA PRO A 375 -48.94 -11.93 1.74
C PRO A 375 -48.34 -13.31 1.42
N GLY A 376 -47.87 -14.00 2.47
CA GLY A 376 -47.27 -15.33 2.35
C GLY A 376 -48.27 -16.44 2.02
N THR A 377 -47.74 -17.57 1.56
CA THR A 377 -48.53 -18.77 1.23
C THR A 377 -49.24 -19.39 2.44
N ASN A 378 -48.78 -19.09 3.66
CA ASN A 378 -49.20 -19.71 4.92
C ASN A 378 -49.09 -21.25 4.94
N ASP A 379 -48.23 -21.82 4.08
CA ASP A 379 -47.99 -23.26 4.04
C ASP A 379 -47.17 -23.74 5.25
N VAL A 380 -47.82 -24.47 6.15
CA VAL A 380 -47.22 -25.07 7.34
C VAL A 380 -46.09 -26.06 7.00
N ALA A 381 -46.08 -26.67 5.80
CA ALA A 381 -44.97 -27.52 5.37
C ALA A 381 -43.70 -26.69 5.10
N THR A 382 -43.82 -25.58 4.37
CA THR A 382 -42.73 -24.62 4.12
C THR A 382 -42.30 -23.91 5.42
N MET A 383 -43.23 -23.51 6.30
CA MET A 383 -42.89 -23.00 7.64
C MET A 383 -42.05 -23.98 8.45
N ARG A 384 -42.44 -25.27 8.48
CA ARG A 384 -41.67 -26.32 9.16
C ARG A 384 -40.32 -26.59 8.50
N GLY A 385 -40.24 -26.44 7.18
CA GLY A 385 -38.97 -26.49 6.42
C GLY A 385 -38.03 -25.35 6.82
N ALA A 386 -38.52 -24.12 6.83
CA ALA A 386 -37.75 -22.94 7.25
C ALA A 386 -37.31 -23.03 8.72
N ALA A 387 -38.22 -23.38 9.64
CA ALA A 387 -37.89 -23.60 11.06
C ALA A 387 -36.86 -24.74 11.25
N ALA A 388 -36.89 -25.78 10.42
CA ALA A 388 -35.88 -26.83 10.45
C ALA A 388 -34.51 -26.36 9.93
N LEU A 389 -34.46 -25.54 8.87
CA LEU A 389 -33.22 -24.94 8.37
C LEU A 389 -32.64 -23.94 9.39
N TYR A 390 -33.45 -23.06 9.96
CA TYR A 390 -33.02 -22.14 11.02
C TYR A 390 -32.49 -22.88 12.25
N ARG A 391 -33.15 -23.97 12.68
CA ARG A 391 -32.61 -24.81 13.75
C ARG A 391 -31.27 -25.47 13.37
N VAL A 392 -31.08 -25.93 12.13
CA VAL A 392 -29.76 -26.43 11.68
C VAL A 392 -28.71 -25.32 11.73
N VAL A 393 -29.07 -24.08 11.40
CA VAL A 393 -28.20 -22.91 11.54
C VAL A 393 -27.82 -22.67 13.01
N LEU A 394 -28.80 -22.64 13.93
CA LEU A 394 -28.56 -22.48 15.37
C LEU A 394 -27.72 -23.63 15.96
N ASP A 395 -28.06 -24.89 15.66
CA ASP A 395 -27.42 -26.08 16.22
C ASP A 395 -25.96 -26.27 15.72
N ARG A 396 -25.67 -25.93 14.46
CA ARG A 396 -24.37 -26.21 13.82
C ARG A 396 -23.47 -24.98 13.70
N PHE A 397 -24.03 -23.78 13.72
CA PHE A 397 -23.30 -22.52 13.60
C PHE A 397 -23.57 -21.58 14.80
N PRO A 398 -23.47 -22.02 16.07
CA PRO A 398 -23.77 -21.18 17.24
C PRO A 398 -22.83 -19.97 17.42
N ASN A 399 -21.76 -19.88 16.62
CA ASN A 399 -20.86 -18.72 16.53
C ASN A 399 -21.09 -17.91 15.24
N MET A 400 -22.29 -17.92 14.65
CA MET A 400 -22.56 -17.21 13.38
C MET A 400 -22.33 -15.69 13.49
N ASP A 401 -22.49 -15.13 14.69
CA ASP A 401 -22.24 -13.73 15.00
C ASP A 401 -20.75 -13.33 14.91
N GLU A 402 -19.83 -14.30 14.96
CA GLU A 402 -18.38 -14.13 14.74
C GLU A 402 -17.98 -14.30 13.26
N MET A 403 -18.93 -14.67 12.40
CA MET A 403 -18.70 -14.95 10.99
C MET A 403 -18.79 -13.68 10.14
N GLN A 404 -18.06 -13.68 9.03
CA GLN A 404 -18.12 -12.61 8.03
C GLN A 404 -18.93 -13.10 6.84
N PHE A 405 -19.92 -12.30 6.43
CA PHE A 405 -20.81 -12.59 5.32
C PHE A 405 -20.67 -11.50 4.24
N PRO A 406 -19.56 -11.48 3.48
CA PRO A 406 -19.22 -10.35 2.60
C PRO A 406 -20.26 -10.08 1.50
N ASP A 407 -21.01 -11.10 1.08
CA ASP A 407 -22.05 -11.01 0.05
C ASP A 407 -23.41 -10.51 0.58
N ILE A 408 -23.56 -10.39 1.91
CA ILE A 408 -24.77 -9.89 2.59
C ILE A 408 -24.46 -8.48 3.12
N ASP A 409 -25.38 -7.52 2.96
CA ASP A 409 -25.26 -6.21 3.60
C ASP A 409 -25.05 -6.40 5.11
N ARG A 410 -24.10 -5.68 5.70
CA ARG A 410 -23.75 -5.84 7.12
C ARG A 410 -24.92 -5.62 8.08
N ARG A 411 -25.96 -4.89 7.65
CA ARG A 411 -27.22 -4.68 8.37
C ARG A 411 -28.14 -5.90 8.33
N ASP A 412 -27.91 -6.83 7.40
CA ASP A 412 -28.70 -8.02 7.11
C ASP A 412 -27.99 -9.34 7.45
N TRP A 413 -26.81 -9.29 8.06
CA TRP A 413 -26.06 -10.47 8.47
C TRP A 413 -26.88 -11.38 9.41
N PRO A 414 -26.82 -12.71 9.21
CA PRO A 414 -27.39 -13.65 10.15
C PRO A 414 -26.69 -13.55 11.50
N THR A 415 -27.50 -13.55 12.53
CA THR A 415 -27.12 -13.59 13.95
C THR A 415 -27.93 -14.69 14.60
N GLU A 416 -27.42 -15.32 15.66
CA GLU A 416 -28.19 -16.33 16.41
C GLU A 416 -29.55 -15.75 16.83
N TYR A 417 -29.57 -14.44 17.14
CA TYR A 417 -30.77 -13.67 17.39
C TYR A 417 -31.78 -13.61 16.24
N ARG A 418 -31.41 -13.06 15.07
CA ARG A 418 -32.38 -12.85 13.97
C ARG A 418 -32.99 -14.18 13.55
N VAL A 419 -32.14 -15.19 13.45
CA VAL A 419 -32.52 -16.59 13.20
C VAL A 419 -33.48 -17.10 14.29
N SER A 420 -33.20 -16.82 15.57
CA SER A 420 -34.07 -17.23 16.67
C SER A 420 -35.39 -16.46 16.73
N TYR A 421 -35.44 -15.18 16.35
CA TYR A 421 -36.72 -14.46 16.25
C TYR A 421 -37.57 -15.06 15.15
N PHE A 422 -37.00 -15.21 13.95
CA PHE A 422 -37.71 -15.85 12.85
C PHE A 422 -38.18 -17.27 13.20
N PHE A 423 -37.44 -17.99 14.05
CA PHE A 423 -37.88 -19.26 14.63
C PHE A 423 -39.02 -19.11 15.68
N ALA A 424 -38.92 -18.18 16.62
CA ALA A 424 -39.93 -17.96 17.66
C ALA A 424 -41.23 -17.34 17.12
N GLU A 425 -41.16 -16.49 16.09
CA GLU A 425 -42.32 -16.01 15.34
C GLU A 425 -43.05 -17.19 14.70
N LEU A 426 -42.32 -18.11 14.05
CA LEU A 426 -42.92 -19.35 13.52
C LEU A 426 -43.58 -20.19 14.64
N LEU A 427 -43.01 -20.25 15.85
CA LEU A 427 -43.64 -20.91 17.00
C LEU A 427 -44.91 -20.19 17.51
N TRP A 428 -44.90 -18.86 17.59
CA TRP A 428 -46.04 -18.06 18.02
C TRP A 428 -47.20 -18.11 17.02
N ARG A 429 -46.90 -18.05 15.72
CA ARG A 429 -47.86 -18.32 14.63
C ARG A 429 -48.42 -19.75 14.66
N MET A 430 -47.80 -20.66 15.42
CA MET A 430 -48.27 -22.03 15.69
C MET A 430 -48.88 -22.23 17.11
N GLU A 431 -48.98 -21.17 17.94
CA GLU A 431 -49.69 -21.10 19.25
C GLU A 431 -49.18 -21.97 20.45
N ASP A 432 -47.87 -22.11 20.67
CA ASP A 432 -47.33 -22.95 21.77
C ASP A 432 -46.88 -22.19 23.03
N TRP A 433 -47.79 -21.68 23.88
CA TRP A 433 -47.46 -20.78 25.03
C TRP A 433 -46.34 -21.25 25.98
N ALA A 434 -46.25 -22.56 26.24
CA ALA A 434 -45.29 -23.12 27.19
C ALA A 434 -43.85 -23.12 26.66
N THR A 435 -43.67 -23.17 25.34
CA THR A 435 -42.36 -22.97 24.69
C THR A 435 -42.21 -21.56 24.11
N CYS A 436 -43.30 -20.87 23.79
CA CYS A 436 -43.35 -19.52 23.22
C CYS A 436 -42.91 -18.44 24.21
N GLY A 437 -43.25 -18.57 25.49
CA GLY A 437 -42.60 -17.79 26.56
C GLY A 437 -41.09 -17.99 26.49
N PRO A 438 -40.56 -19.18 26.85
CA PRO A 438 -39.13 -19.49 26.76
C PRO A 438 -38.41 -19.24 25.41
N ALA A 439 -39.10 -19.29 24.27
CA ALA A 439 -38.53 -19.08 22.95
C ALA A 439 -38.45 -17.59 22.59
N PHE A 440 -39.47 -16.80 22.92
CA PHE A 440 -39.34 -15.35 22.85
C PHE A 440 -38.45 -14.81 23.97
N ASP A 441 -38.44 -15.41 25.16
CA ASP A 441 -37.41 -15.17 26.17
C ASP A 441 -36.04 -15.44 25.55
N ARG A 442 -35.81 -16.56 24.88
CA ARG A 442 -34.54 -16.84 24.18
C ARG A 442 -34.21 -15.80 23.12
N VAL A 443 -35.17 -15.28 22.38
CA VAL A 443 -34.97 -14.15 21.44
C VAL A 443 -34.56 -12.88 22.18
N VAL A 444 -35.29 -12.54 23.23
CA VAL A 444 -35.06 -11.38 24.09
C VAL A 444 -33.75 -11.52 24.88
N GLU A 445 -33.28 -12.73 25.18
CA GLU A 445 -31.97 -13.06 25.74
C GLU A 445 -30.86 -12.91 24.71
N LEU A 446 -31.11 -13.29 23.46
CA LEU A 446 -30.13 -13.32 22.38
C LEU A 446 -29.77 -11.94 21.85
N ASN A 447 -30.75 -11.07 21.65
CA ASN A 447 -30.50 -9.66 21.40
C ASN A 447 -31.63 -8.84 22.06
N PRO A 448 -31.47 -8.46 23.34
CA PRO A 448 -32.44 -7.68 24.09
C PRO A 448 -32.84 -6.32 23.48
N GLN A 449 -32.22 -5.92 22.36
CA GLN A 449 -32.44 -4.66 21.64
C GLN A 449 -32.49 -4.84 20.11
N GLY A 450 -32.52 -6.07 19.61
CA GLY A 450 -32.69 -6.31 18.19
C GLY A 450 -34.07 -5.84 17.71
N GLU A 451 -34.20 -5.66 16.40
CA GLU A 451 -35.37 -5.05 15.76
C GLU A 451 -36.72 -5.72 16.09
N PHE A 452 -36.68 -6.98 16.52
CA PHE A 452 -37.85 -7.80 16.83
C PHE A 452 -38.14 -7.93 18.33
N THR A 453 -37.27 -7.40 19.19
CA THR A 453 -37.34 -7.67 20.62
C THR A 453 -38.49 -6.94 21.29
N GLN A 454 -38.94 -5.80 20.75
CA GLN A 454 -40.17 -5.17 21.23
C GLN A 454 -41.37 -6.12 21.09
N ASP A 455 -41.51 -6.77 19.93
CA ASP A 455 -42.63 -7.67 19.64
C ASP A 455 -42.48 -9.02 20.35
N ALA A 456 -41.26 -9.59 20.36
CA ALA A 456 -40.96 -10.83 21.09
C ALA A 456 -41.19 -10.66 22.60
N ALA A 457 -40.66 -9.59 23.21
CA ALA A 457 -40.86 -9.32 24.62
C ALA A 457 -42.31 -8.95 24.93
N TYR A 458 -43.03 -8.22 24.06
CA TYR A 458 -44.46 -7.97 24.25
C TYR A 458 -45.28 -9.27 24.22
N ALA A 459 -45.08 -10.12 23.21
CA ALA A 459 -45.68 -11.44 23.16
C ALA A 459 -45.37 -12.25 24.43
N ALA A 460 -44.13 -12.16 24.91
CA ALA A 460 -43.68 -12.79 26.15
C ALA A 460 -44.06 -12.02 27.44
N VAL A 461 -44.66 -10.82 27.39
CA VAL A 461 -45.46 -10.25 28.50
C VAL A 461 -46.73 -11.06 28.59
N LEU A 462 -47.41 -11.21 27.46
CA LEU A 462 -48.75 -11.76 27.41
C LEU A 462 -48.76 -13.24 27.78
N CYS A 463 -47.68 -13.99 27.50
CA CYS A 463 -47.46 -15.34 28.03
C CYS A 463 -47.45 -15.43 29.58
N TYR A 464 -47.30 -14.31 30.30
CA TYR A 464 -46.49 -14.32 31.54
C TYR A 464 -47.06 -13.38 32.63
N ASN A 465 -47.61 -12.20 32.28
CA ASN A 465 -48.50 -11.41 33.12
C ASN A 465 -49.78 -12.18 33.47
N ASN A 466 -50.27 -12.98 32.51
CA ASN A 466 -51.35 -13.94 32.69
C ASN A 466 -51.03 -15.05 33.74
N LEU A 467 -49.79 -15.10 34.24
CA LEU A 467 -49.31 -16.00 35.30
C LEU A 467 -49.31 -15.36 36.70
N TYR A 468 -48.75 -14.15 36.90
CA TYR A 468 -48.54 -13.56 38.26
C TYR A 468 -49.81 -13.16 38.99
N GLN A 469 -50.81 -12.62 38.28
CA GLN A 469 -52.04 -12.10 38.91
C GLN A 469 -52.78 -13.14 39.76
N GLN A 470 -52.42 -14.43 39.60
CA GLN A 470 -52.91 -15.54 40.37
C GLN A 470 -52.33 -15.63 41.82
N GLN A 471 -51.53 -14.65 42.32
CA GLN A 471 -50.74 -14.81 43.57
C GLN A 471 -50.72 -13.68 44.65
N TYR A 472 -50.23 -12.44 44.40
CA TYR A 472 -49.79 -11.50 45.49
C TYR A 472 -50.58 -10.14 45.58
N GLN A 473 -50.80 -9.55 46.80
CA GLN A 473 -51.40 -8.19 46.91
C GLN A 473 -51.21 -7.31 48.22
N GLY A 474 -50.95 -7.84 49.43
CA GLY A 474 -51.36 -7.14 50.68
C GLY A 474 -50.38 -6.24 51.49
N ARG A 475 -49.15 -5.91 51.05
CA ARG A 475 -48.06 -5.39 51.94
C ARG A 475 -47.36 -4.08 51.51
N GLU A 476 -48.06 -3.21 50.79
CA GLU A 476 -47.39 -2.22 49.92
C GLU A 476 -46.83 -0.93 50.60
N ARG A 477 -47.26 -0.44 51.78
CA ARG A 477 -47.01 0.99 52.19
C ARG A 477 -45.93 1.31 53.26
N GLU A 478 -44.93 0.45 53.52
CA GLU A 478 -43.98 0.64 54.65
C GLU A 478 -42.52 0.93 54.24
N VAL A 479 -41.90 1.98 54.79
CA VAL A 479 -40.54 2.50 54.42
C VAL A 479 -39.37 1.88 55.20
N ARG A 480 -39.60 1.30 56.37
CA ARG A 480 -38.58 0.46 57.04
C ARG A 480 -39.18 -0.90 57.33
N GLY A 481 -38.72 -1.90 56.59
CA GLY A 481 -39.21 -3.27 56.71
C GLY A 481 -39.06 -3.81 58.14
N GLY A 482 -40.19 -4.12 58.78
CA GLY A 482 -40.24 -4.95 59.97
C GLY A 482 -39.98 -6.41 59.60
N ALA A 483 -38.72 -6.76 59.34
CA ALA A 483 -38.32 -8.14 59.08
C ALA A 483 -38.42 -8.99 60.37
N VAL A 484 -39.63 -9.50 60.63
CA VAL A 484 -39.89 -10.51 61.66
C VAL A 484 -40.71 -11.63 61.02
N GLY A 485 -40.05 -12.75 60.70
CA GLY A 485 -40.74 -14.02 60.55
C GLY A 485 -41.21 -14.51 61.92
N ASP A 486 -42.39 -15.12 61.99
CA ASP A 486 -43.17 -15.34 63.21
C ASP A 486 -42.59 -16.36 64.24
N ASP A 487 -41.33 -16.78 64.09
CA ASP A 487 -40.67 -17.71 65.01
C ASP A 487 -39.88 -16.95 66.10
N ASN A 488 -40.44 -16.85 67.32
CA ASN A 488 -39.77 -16.27 68.48
C ASN A 488 -39.19 -17.35 69.43
N PRO A 489 -37.91 -17.76 69.29
CA PRO A 489 -37.27 -18.78 70.13
C PRO A 489 -37.01 -18.37 71.60
N CYS A 490 -37.22 -17.10 71.98
CA CYS A 490 -37.03 -16.64 73.37
C CYS A 490 -38.32 -16.73 74.22
N GLU A 491 -39.44 -17.17 73.66
CA GLU A 491 -40.71 -17.29 74.39
C GLU A 491 -40.62 -18.24 75.60
N GLY A 492 -41.26 -17.86 76.72
CA GLY A 492 -41.25 -18.62 77.97
C GLY A 492 -40.02 -18.45 78.87
N MET A 493 -38.95 -17.78 78.42
CA MET A 493 -37.76 -17.54 79.25
C MET A 493 -37.94 -16.37 80.25
N ARG A 494 -37.16 -16.35 81.34
CA ARG A 494 -37.20 -15.28 82.37
C ARG A 494 -35.82 -14.89 82.90
N GLY A 495 -35.72 -13.69 83.47
CA GLY A 495 -34.56 -13.22 84.24
C GLY A 495 -33.32 -12.92 83.38
N ARG A 496 -32.12 -13.25 83.90
CA ARG A 496 -30.83 -13.02 83.19
C ARG A 496 -30.71 -13.84 81.89
N ARG A 497 -31.45 -14.94 81.75
CA ARG A 497 -31.42 -15.81 80.57
C ARG A 497 -32.20 -15.20 79.40
N LEU A 498 -33.39 -14.65 79.69
CA LEU A 498 -34.19 -13.89 78.73
C LEU A 498 -33.38 -12.72 78.16
N ARG A 499 -32.82 -11.86 79.01
CA ARG A 499 -31.99 -10.71 78.57
C ARG A 499 -30.76 -11.07 77.73
N ARG A 500 -30.27 -12.31 77.85
CA ARG A 500 -29.16 -12.81 77.03
C ARG A 500 -29.65 -13.36 75.70
N CYS A 501 -30.77 -14.07 75.69
CA CYS A 501 -31.48 -14.49 74.47
C CYS A 501 -31.85 -13.26 73.62
N GLU A 502 -32.49 -12.26 74.25
CA GLU A 502 -32.86 -10.98 73.62
C GLU A 502 -31.64 -10.21 73.09
N ALA A 503 -30.51 -10.20 73.81
CA ALA A 503 -29.28 -9.54 73.35
C ALA A 503 -28.59 -10.29 72.19
N GLU A 504 -28.40 -11.61 72.30
CA GLU A 504 -27.79 -12.43 71.25
C GLU A 504 -28.69 -12.51 69.98
N GLN A 505 -30.00 -12.37 70.15
CA GLN A 505 -30.96 -12.27 69.04
C GLN A 505 -30.99 -10.87 68.43
N ALA A 506 -30.89 -9.79 69.23
CA ALA A 506 -30.72 -8.43 68.70
C ALA A 506 -29.43 -8.30 67.88
N GLU A 507 -28.31 -8.82 68.38
CA GLU A 507 -27.00 -8.78 67.70
C GLU A 507 -27.00 -9.60 66.39
N ARG A 508 -27.70 -10.76 66.35
CA ARG A 508 -27.93 -11.51 65.10
C ARG A 508 -28.85 -10.78 64.12
N ASN A 509 -29.97 -10.24 64.60
CA ASN A 509 -30.93 -9.52 63.78
C ASN A 509 -30.35 -8.24 63.20
N GLU A 510 -29.33 -7.66 63.84
CA GLU A 510 -28.56 -6.52 63.34
C GLU A 510 -27.50 -6.95 62.32
N ALA A 511 -26.85 -8.10 62.52
CA ALA A 511 -25.83 -8.65 61.62
C ALA A 511 -26.37 -9.22 60.29
N THR A 512 -27.58 -9.81 60.26
CA THR A 512 -28.19 -10.37 59.03
C THR A 512 -29.20 -9.42 58.37
N ARG A 513 -29.37 -8.21 58.89
CA ARG A 513 -30.46 -7.29 58.50
C ARG A 513 -30.47 -6.91 57.02
N TYR A 514 -29.29 -6.80 56.41
CA TYR A 514 -29.08 -6.27 55.07
C TYR A 514 -28.48 -7.32 54.11
N VAL A 515 -28.70 -8.61 54.37
CA VAL A 515 -28.16 -9.72 53.55
C VAL A 515 -29.23 -10.24 52.57
N PRO A 516 -28.98 -10.31 51.25
CA PRO A 516 -29.94 -10.81 50.24
C PRO A 516 -30.42 -12.25 50.44
N ARG A 517 -31.62 -12.58 49.92
CA ARG A 517 -32.14 -13.96 49.72
C ARG A 517 -32.39 -14.28 48.25
N GLU A 518 -32.42 -15.58 47.92
CA GLU A 518 -32.71 -16.09 46.57
C GLU A 518 -34.21 -16.08 46.19
N LEU A 519 -34.47 -16.22 44.88
CA LEU A 519 -35.78 -16.19 44.20
C LEU A 519 -36.05 -17.53 43.50
N ASN A 520 -37.33 -17.92 43.34
CA ASN A 520 -37.68 -19.19 42.68
C ASN A 520 -37.94 -19.05 41.15
N GLU A 521 -37.96 -20.17 40.41
CA GLU A 521 -38.08 -20.18 38.94
C GLU A 521 -39.36 -19.49 38.40
N THR A 522 -40.46 -19.57 39.15
CA THR A 522 -41.71 -18.89 38.79
C THR A 522 -41.68 -17.41 39.17
N GLU A 523 -41.10 -17.05 40.33
CA GLU A 523 -40.80 -15.65 40.68
C GLU A 523 -39.89 -15.01 39.63
N ASN A 524 -38.91 -15.74 39.09
CA ASN A 524 -38.05 -15.27 38.00
C ASN A 524 -38.85 -15.10 36.69
N GLY A 525 -39.64 -16.08 36.26
CA GLY A 525 -40.51 -15.94 35.09
C GLY A 525 -41.51 -14.78 35.21
N MET A 526 -42.01 -14.51 36.42
CA MET A 526 -42.93 -13.40 36.68
C MET A 526 -42.23 -12.04 36.82
N LEU A 527 -41.06 -11.97 37.45
CA LEU A 527 -40.23 -10.76 37.44
C LEU A 527 -39.81 -10.44 36.01
N ASN A 528 -39.50 -11.45 35.20
CA ASN A 528 -39.29 -11.30 33.76
C ASN A 528 -40.55 -10.77 33.06
N ALA A 529 -41.73 -11.35 33.33
CA ALA A 529 -43.04 -10.91 32.83
C ALA A 529 -43.41 -9.46 33.19
N PHE A 530 -43.01 -9.01 34.38
CA PHE A 530 -43.38 -7.72 34.97
C PHE A 530 -42.34 -6.63 34.72
N ASN A 531 -41.07 -7.01 34.58
CA ASN A 531 -40.10 -6.21 33.83
C ASN A 531 -40.68 -5.93 32.46
N ARG A 532 -41.12 -6.98 31.76
CA ARG A 532 -41.86 -6.89 30.50
C ARG A 532 -43.08 -5.95 30.58
N PHE A 533 -44.14 -6.23 31.33
CA PHE A 533 -45.39 -5.45 31.29
C PHE A 533 -45.17 -3.94 31.49
N VAL A 534 -44.38 -3.56 32.49
CA VAL A 534 -44.02 -2.17 32.79
C VAL A 534 -43.24 -1.50 31.65
N CYS A 535 -42.50 -2.27 30.85
CA CYS A 535 -41.80 -1.79 29.67
C CYS A 535 -42.69 -1.69 28.41
N PHE A 536 -43.92 -2.23 28.40
CA PHE A 536 -44.85 -2.17 27.25
C PHE A 536 -46.13 -1.37 27.48
N VAL A 537 -46.45 -1.01 28.72
CA VAL A 537 -47.68 -0.30 29.06
C VAL A 537 -47.31 1.00 29.77
N ASN A 538 -47.21 2.09 29.01
CA ASN A 538 -46.62 3.36 29.49
C ASN A 538 -47.64 4.42 29.91
N ASP A 539 -48.90 4.30 29.46
CA ASP A 539 -50.00 5.20 29.78
C ASP A 539 -51.21 4.34 30.20
N SER A 540 -51.27 4.05 31.50
CA SER A 540 -52.28 3.21 32.14
C SER A 540 -52.29 3.50 33.64
N ASP A 541 -53.49 3.63 34.22
CA ASP A 541 -53.70 3.81 35.66
C ASP A 541 -53.08 2.67 36.51
N GLU A 542 -52.85 1.50 35.90
CA GLU A 542 -52.28 0.31 36.54
C GLU A 542 -50.74 0.33 36.58
N LEU A 543 -50.08 1.18 35.78
CA LEU A 543 -48.63 1.19 35.61
C LEU A 543 -47.83 1.50 36.89
N PRO A 544 -48.15 2.55 37.67
CA PRO A 544 -47.42 2.83 38.92
C PRO A 544 -47.53 1.67 39.90
N GLN A 545 -48.63 0.91 39.84
CA GLN A 545 -48.89 -0.22 40.72
C GLN A 545 -48.10 -1.48 40.33
N ILE A 546 -48.03 -1.85 39.03
CA ILE A 546 -47.18 -2.98 38.61
C ILE A 546 -45.69 -2.64 38.84
N LYS A 547 -45.28 -1.39 38.61
CA LYS A 547 -43.95 -0.86 39.02
C LYS A 547 -43.71 -1.07 40.51
N TYR A 548 -44.59 -0.56 41.38
CA TYR A 548 -44.40 -0.64 42.82
C TYR A 548 -44.33 -2.09 43.34
N ARG A 549 -45.17 -2.98 42.82
CA ARG A 549 -45.14 -4.42 43.16
C ARG A 549 -43.81 -5.08 42.80
N ARG A 550 -43.28 -4.75 41.62
CA ARG A 550 -41.98 -5.21 41.15
C ARG A 550 -40.85 -4.70 42.07
N ALA A 551 -40.86 -3.42 42.44
CA ALA A 551 -39.94 -2.84 43.43
C ALA A 551 -39.96 -3.58 44.76
N ARG A 552 -41.15 -3.97 45.21
CA ARG A 552 -41.37 -4.55 46.52
C ARG A 552 -40.86 -5.99 46.65
N ILE A 553 -40.97 -6.79 45.59
CA ILE A 553 -40.41 -8.16 45.56
C ILE A 553 -38.90 -8.13 45.82
N TYR A 554 -38.20 -7.15 45.24
CA TYR A 554 -36.77 -6.93 45.43
C TYR A 554 -36.43 -6.35 46.81
N TYR A 555 -37.17 -5.33 47.27
CA TYR A 555 -36.90 -4.74 48.59
C TYR A 555 -37.09 -5.76 49.73
N GLU A 556 -38.14 -6.59 49.66
CA GLU A 556 -38.43 -7.63 50.64
C GLU A 556 -37.54 -8.88 50.50
N SER A 557 -36.73 -9.01 49.46
CA SER A 557 -35.67 -10.02 49.34
C SER A 557 -34.29 -9.51 49.77
N ASN A 558 -34.21 -8.31 50.37
CA ASN A 558 -32.96 -7.58 50.64
C ASN A 558 -32.12 -7.33 49.36
N GLN A 559 -32.76 -7.36 48.19
CA GLN A 559 -32.19 -6.99 46.90
C GLN A 559 -32.43 -5.48 46.71
N TYR A 560 -31.67 -4.71 47.50
CA TYR A 560 -31.87 -3.26 47.68
C TYR A 560 -31.57 -2.44 46.41
N GLU A 561 -30.77 -2.96 45.47
CA GLU A 561 -30.40 -2.29 44.22
C GLU A 561 -31.59 -2.25 43.26
N GLU A 562 -32.16 -3.42 42.99
CA GLU A 562 -33.30 -3.64 42.11
C GLU A 562 -34.57 -2.97 42.66
N ALA A 563 -34.68 -2.85 43.98
CA ALA A 563 -35.68 -2.05 44.65
C ALA A 563 -35.51 -0.54 44.40
N ALA A 564 -34.29 -0.02 44.59
CA ALA A 564 -33.97 1.41 44.48
C ALA A 564 -34.42 1.98 43.14
N VAL A 565 -34.03 1.30 42.05
CA VAL A 565 -34.30 1.70 40.66
C VAL A 565 -35.79 1.92 40.39
N ILE A 566 -36.64 1.04 40.93
CA ILE A 566 -38.07 1.07 40.64
C ILE A 566 -38.79 2.05 41.57
N PHE A 567 -38.28 2.26 42.79
CA PHE A 567 -38.76 3.35 43.65
C PHE A 567 -38.44 4.73 43.07
N ARG A 568 -37.22 4.95 42.56
CA ARG A 568 -36.81 6.19 41.87
C ARG A 568 -37.79 6.64 40.78
N ASP A 569 -38.24 5.71 39.95
CA ASP A 569 -39.13 5.99 38.83
C ASP A 569 -40.51 6.46 39.31
N ILE A 570 -41.01 5.87 40.40
CA ILE A 570 -42.26 6.28 41.05
C ILE A 570 -42.09 7.66 41.74
N ALA A 571 -40.91 7.91 42.30
CA ALA A 571 -40.54 9.20 42.90
C ALA A 571 -40.48 10.36 41.91
N LEU A 572 -40.06 10.12 40.68
CA LEU A 572 -39.80 11.19 39.71
C LEU A 572 -40.89 11.33 38.65
N ASN A 573 -41.55 10.24 38.25
CA ASN A 573 -42.45 10.22 37.10
C ASN A 573 -43.93 10.04 37.46
N HIS A 574 -44.24 9.71 38.72
CA HIS A 574 -45.60 9.49 39.23
C HIS A 574 -45.84 10.36 40.48
N GLN A 575 -45.50 11.65 40.39
CA GLN A 575 -45.51 12.61 41.50
C GLN A 575 -46.90 12.90 42.07
N ASP A 576 -47.93 12.65 41.26
CA ASP A 576 -49.35 12.69 41.58
C ASP A 576 -49.85 11.41 42.28
N SER A 577 -49.05 10.34 42.28
CA SER A 577 -49.34 9.10 43.00
C SER A 577 -48.99 9.22 44.49
N ASP A 578 -49.91 8.75 45.35
CA ASP A 578 -49.74 8.59 46.81
C ASP A 578 -48.44 7.89 47.25
N LEU A 579 -47.72 7.23 46.34
CA LEU A 579 -46.52 6.42 46.62
C LEU A 579 -45.19 7.13 46.29
N SER A 580 -45.22 8.35 45.73
CA SER A 580 -44.05 9.01 45.14
C SER A 580 -42.96 9.41 46.16
N GLU A 581 -43.29 10.20 47.19
CA GLU A 581 -42.32 10.68 48.19
C GLU A 581 -41.64 9.52 48.97
N TYR A 582 -42.40 8.47 49.27
CA TYR A 582 -41.88 7.26 49.91
C TYR A 582 -40.86 6.55 49.04
N ALA A 583 -41.10 6.53 47.74
CA ALA A 583 -40.20 5.96 46.76
C ALA A 583 -38.93 6.83 46.58
N ALA A 584 -39.03 8.16 46.71
CA ALA A 584 -37.88 9.07 46.66
C ALA A 584 -36.87 8.78 47.79
N ASN A 585 -37.40 8.58 49.00
CA ASN A 585 -36.59 8.29 50.18
C ASN A 585 -36.00 6.87 50.14
N LEU A 586 -36.80 5.87 49.77
CA LEU A 586 -36.32 4.48 49.61
C LEU A 586 -35.23 4.34 48.54
N TYR A 587 -35.28 5.16 47.49
CA TYR A 587 -34.24 5.21 46.47
C TYR A 587 -32.89 5.69 47.02
N LEU A 588 -32.88 6.85 47.69
CA LEU A 588 -31.63 7.42 48.25
C LEU A 588 -31.08 6.60 49.43
N ASP A 589 -31.96 5.98 50.24
CA ASP A 589 -31.54 5.10 51.34
C ASP A 589 -30.84 3.84 50.81
N SER A 590 -31.43 3.14 49.83
CA SER A 590 -30.76 2.04 49.14
C SER A 590 -29.40 2.45 48.57
N LEU A 591 -29.33 3.56 47.81
CA LEU A 591 -28.08 4.06 47.22
C LEU A 591 -27.00 4.38 48.26
N ASN A 592 -27.37 4.94 49.41
CA ASN A 592 -26.44 5.23 50.49
C ASN A 592 -25.98 3.95 51.22
N ILE A 593 -26.87 2.98 51.43
CA ILE A 593 -26.53 1.66 52.00
C ILE A 593 -25.53 0.95 51.09
N MET A 594 -25.81 0.86 49.78
CA MET A 594 -24.94 0.23 48.79
C MET A 594 -23.61 0.98 48.60
N GLY A 595 -23.63 2.31 48.60
CA GLY A 595 -22.41 3.13 48.48
C GLY A 595 -21.48 3.05 49.70
N THR A 596 -22.02 3.03 50.92
CA THR A 596 -21.21 3.10 52.15
C THR A 596 -20.91 1.73 52.77
N GLN A 597 -21.89 0.83 52.85
CA GLN A 597 -21.73 -0.49 53.49
C GLN A 597 -21.14 -1.53 52.53
N TRP A 598 -21.45 -1.43 51.23
CA TRP A 598 -20.93 -2.35 50.19
C TRP A 598 -19.83 -1.71 49.32
N GLN A 599 -19.39 -0.49 49.65
CA GLN A 599 -18.34 0.28 48.95
C GLN A 599 -18.56 0.46 47.43
N ARG A 600 -19.82 0.45 46.97
CA ARG A 600 -20.16 0.57 45.54
C ARG A 600 -20.15 2.02 45.08
N THR A 601 -19.01 2.48 44.56
CA THR A 601 -18.82 3.85 44.06
C THR A 601 -19.72 4.24 42.88
N SER A 602 -20.27 3.26 42.14
CA SER A 602 -21.24 3.49 41.06
C SER A 602 -22.55 4.11 41.56
N CYS A 603 -22.99 3.76 42.77
CA CYS A 603 -24.18 4.37 43.39
C CYS A 603 -24.01 5.88 43.57
N ILE A 604 -22.77 6.38 43.73
CA ILE A 604 -22.45 7.81 43.81
C ILE A 604 -22.68 8.51 42.45
N GLY A 605 -22.42 7.82 41.34
CA GLY A 605 -22.73 8.31 39.99
C GLY A 605 -24.24 8.32 39.69
N GLU A 606 -24.99 7.34 40.17
CA GLU A 606 -26.45 7.32 40.02
C GLU A 606 -27.13 8.40 40.86
N ILE A 607 -26.63 8.63 42.09
CA ILE A 607 -26.98 9.80 42.89
C ILE A 607 -26.78 11.07 42.06
N ARG A 608 -25.60 11.30 41.44
CA ARG A 608 -25.31 12.50 40.63
C ARG A 608 -26.40 12.83 39.63
N GLU A 609 -26.80 11.84 38.85
CA GLU A 609 -27.71 12.04 37.72
C GLU A 609 -29.14 12.33 38.17
N ASN A 610 -29.42 12.10 39.46
CA ASN A 610 -30.72 12.34 40.09
C ASN A 610 -30.76 13.57 40.98
N ILE A 611 -29.60 14.15 41.32
CA ILE A 611 -29.50 15.47 41.97
C ILE A 611 -30.29 16.52 41.18
N GLU A 612 -29.99 16.66 39.89
CA GLU A 612 -30.68 17.58 38.97
C GLU A 612 -32.21 17.43 39.03
N PRO A 613 -32.75 16.26 38.60
CA PRO A 613 -34.18 15.99 38.60
C PRO A 613 -34.87 16.11 39.97
N LEU A 614 -34.29 15.54 41.04
CA LEU A 614 -34.90 15.59 42.38
C LEU A 614 -34.89 17.03 42.94
N ALA A 615 -33.81 17.79 42.74
CA ALA A 615 -33.76 19.20 43.15
C ALA A 615 -34.70 20.08 42.30
N GLY A 616 -34.89 19.75 41.03
CA GLY A 616 -35.88 20.39 40.16
C GLY A 616 -37.32 20.09 40.57
N ALA A 617 -37.63 18.84 40.93
CA ALA A 617 -38.98 18.42 41.31
C ALA A 617 -39.37 18.93 42.72
N TYR A 618 -38.48 18.73 43.70
CA TYR A 618 -38.79 18.96 45.12
C TYR A 618 -38.18 20.25 45.70
N CYS A 619 -37.29 20.94 44.98
CA CYS A 619 -36.47 22.03 45.56
C CYS A 619 -36.33 23.26 44.65
N ALA A 620 -37.15 23.43 43.62
CA ALA A 620 -36.98 24.49 42.61
C ALA A 620 -37.32 25.91 43.11
N ASN A 621 -38.21 26.05 44.09
CA ASN A 621 -38.58 27.34 44.67
C ASN A 621 -38.60 27.32 46.21
N SER A 622 -38.73 28.48 46.85
CA SER A 622 -38.65 28.60 48.31
C SER A 622 -39.76 27.84 49.05
N GLY A 623 -40.96 27.73 48.49
CA GLY A 623 -42.07 27.01 49.12
C GLY A 623 -41.87 25.49 49.09
N GLN A 624 -41.41 24.94 47.96
CA GLN A 624 -41.08 23.52 47.84
C GLN A 624 -39.87 23.15 48.74
N ARG A 625 -38.89 24.05 48.87
CA ARG A 625 -37.78 23.90 49.82
C ARG A 625 -38.21 23.94 51.30
N ASP A 626 -39.37 24.53 51.62
CA ASP A 626 -39.95 24.47 52.96
C ASP A 626 -40.79 23.18 53.17
N GLU A 627 -41.45 22.68 52.12
CA GLU A 627 -42.27 21.46 52.13
C GLU A 627 -41.43 20.16 52.14
N HIS A 628 -40.28 20.15 51.44
CA HIS A 628 -39.38 18.99 51.30
C HIS A 628 -37.96 19.29 51.81
N ALA A 629 -37.83 20.10 52.86
CA ALA A 629 -36.57 20.66 53.34
C ALA A 629 -35.42 19.65 53.51
N ASP A 630 -35.70 18.45 54.03
CA ASP A 630 -34.70 17.43 54.32
C ASP A 630 -34.09 16.79 53.05
N LEU A 631 -34.85 16.71 51.94
CA LEU A 631 -34.37 16.13 50.67
C LEU A 631 -33.39 17.06 49.95
N CYS A 632 -33.61 18.38 50.04
CA CYS A 632 -32.92 19.36 49.20
C CYS A 632 -31.43 19.54 49.52
N GLN A 633 -31.04 19.51 50.79
CA GLN A 633 -29.65 19.73 51.19
C GLN A 633 -28.70 18.61 50.73
N VAL A 634 -29.21 17.37 50.61
CA VAL A 634 -28.43 16.19 50.22
C VAL A 634 -27.93 16.31 48.78
N LEU A 635 -28.68 16.99 47.91
CA LEU A 635 -28.48 16.91 46.47
C LEU A 635 -27.34 17.80 45.96
N ASP A 636 -27.16 19.05 46.45
CA ASP A 636 -26.14 19.96 45.89
C ASP A 636 -24.70 19.44 45.97
N GLN A 637 -24.33 18.78 47.08
CA GLN A 637 -22.93 18.37 47.30
C GLN A 637 -22.48 17.19 46.42
N LEU A 638 -23.39 16.28 46.09
CA LEU A 638 -23.06 15.02 45.40
C LEU A 638 -22.76 15.21 43.89
N ARG A 639 -22.80 16.46 43.38
CA ARG A 639 -22.72 16.83 41.96
C ARG A 639 -21.30 17.07 41.44
N CYS A 640 -20.47 17.73 42.25
CA CYS A 640 -19.12 18.13 41.85
C CYS A 640 -18.15 16.95 41.81
N ASP A 641 -18.23 16.07 42.82
CA ASP A 641 -17.32 14.93 43.00
C ASP A 641 -17.44 13.91 41.86
N THR A 642 -18.64 13.79 41.30
CA THR A 642 -19.06 12.72 40.40
C THR A 642 -18.81 13.04 38.92
N LEU A 643 -18.83 14.32 38.52
CA LEU A 643 -18.36 14.75 37.18
C LEU A 643 -16.89 14.42 36.92
N ARG A 644 -16.03 14.56 37.95
CA ARG A 644 -14.60 14.25 37.84
C ARG A 644 -14.35 12.75 37.74
N LEU A 645 -14.98 11.97 38.61
CA LEU A 645 -14.89 10.51 38.61
C LEU A 645 -15.32 9.89 37.27
N GLN A 646 -16.33 10.46 36.58
CA GLN A 646 -16.74 10.00 35.24
C GLN A 646 -15.62 10.16 34.20
N ALA A 647 -14.96 11.32 34.14
CA ALA A 647 -13.94 11.59 33.13
C ALA A 647 -12.67 10.73 33.35
N GLU A 648 -12.35 10.43 34.60
CA GLU A 648 -11.28 9.50 34.99
C GLU A 648 -11.64 8.04 34.67
N ALA A 649 -12.88 7.62 34.95
CA ALA A 649 -13.38 6.28 34.61
C ALA A 649 -13.34 6.04 33.09
N ALA A 650 -13.87 6.98 32.29
CA ALA A 650 -13.84 6.89 30.83
C ALA A 650 -12.41 6.85 30.24
N THR A 651 -11.41 7.42 30.93
CA THR A 651 -9.99 7.27 30.52
C THR A 651 -9.46 5.86 30.84
N ARG A 652 -9.81 5.29 32.00
CA ARG A 652 -9.43 3.91 32.39
C ARG A 652 -10.13 2.83 31.55
N GLU A 653 -11.31 3.14 31.02
CA GLU A 653 -12.10 2.30 30.11
C GLU A 653 -11.71 2.45 28.63
N GLU A 654 -10.61 3.16 28.32
CA GLU A 654 -10.15 3.48 26.95
C GLU A 654 -11.18 4.21 26.06
N ARG A 655 -12.25 4.75 26.67
CA ARG A 655 -13.27 5.58 26.02
C ARG A 655 -12.79 7.01 25.85
N PHE A 656 -11.62 7.14 25.22
CA PHE A 656 -10.86 8.38 25.23
C PHE A 656 -11.64 9.57 24.63
N ARG A 657 -12.42 9.35 23.55
CA ARG A 657 -13.28 10.41 22.98
C ARG A 657 -14.27 10.98 23.99
N ASP A 658 -14.87 10.16 24.84
CA ASP A 658 -15.92 10.56 25.79
C ASP A 658 -15.32 11.23 27.03
N ALA A 659 -14.21 10.70 27.53
CA ALA A 659 -13.39 11.34 28.55
C ALA A 659 -13.00 12.77 28.11
N ALA A 660 -12.51 12.92 26.88
CA ALA A 660 -12.15 14.21 26.31
C ALA A 660 -13.33 15.18 26.19
N GLN A 661 -14.53 14.70 25.84
CA GLN A 661 -15.73 15.53 25.81
C GLN A 661 -16.16 15.96 27.21
N THR A 662 -16.18 15.04 28.19
CA THR A 662 -16.56 15.31 29.59
C THR A 662 -15.66 16.36 30.23
N TYR A 663 -14.34 16.24 30.04
CA TYR A 663 -13.38 17.25 30.47
C TYR A 663 -13.64 18.62 29.78
N VAL A 664 -13.93 18.65 28.48
CA VAL A 664 -14.27 19.91 27.78
C VAL A 664 -15.56 20.55 28.33
N THR A 665 -16.55 19.76 28.75
CA THR A 665 -17.77 20.25 29.41
C THR A 665 -17.46 20.90 30.77
N ILE A 666 -16.70 20.21 31.64
CA ILE A 666 -16.27 20.75 32.95
C ILE A 666 -15.56 22.11 32.76
N ALA A 667 -14.66 22.22 31.77
CA ALA A 667 -13.93 23.45 31.48
C ALA A 667 -14.80 24.61 30.93
N ARG A 668 -16.02 24.34 30.47
CA ARG A 668 -16.92 25.33 29.89
C ARG A 668 -18.03 25.76 30.85
N GLU A 669 -18.69 24.79 31.45
CA GLU A 669 -20.01 24.94 32.09
C GLU A 669 -19.95 24.89 33.62
N HIS A 670 -19.06 24.07 34.21
CA HIS A 670 -18.97 23.87 35.66
C HIS A 670 -17.69 24.48 36.26
N ARG A 671 -17.62 25.81 36.27
CA ARG A 671 -16.41 26.55 36.71
C ARG A 671 -16.20 26.52 38.22
N GLU A 672 -17.28 26.33 38.97
CA GLU A 672 -17.32 26.10 40.41
C GLU A 672 -16.52 24.87 40.86
N CYS A 673 -16.25 23.91 39.96
CA CYS A 673 -15.48 22.69 40.23
C CYS A 673 -13.95 22.86 40.24
N GLY A 674 -13.41 23.95 39.65
CA GLY A 674 -11.98 24.30 39.65
C GLY A 674 -11.01 23.38 38.85
N ARG A 675 -9.72 23.75 38.83
CA ARG A 675 -8.58 23.04 38.15
C ARG A 675 -8.75 22.81 36.63
N LEU A 676 -8.86 23.91 35.86
CA LEU A 676 -9.27 23.84 34.44
C LEU A 676 -8.15 23.55 33.41
N ASP A 677 -6.88 23.77 33.74
CA ASP A 677 -5.75 23.51 32.83
C ASP A 677 -5.40 22.02 32.75
N GLU A 678 -5.40 21.33 33.90
CA GLU A 678 -5.35 19.87 34.05
C GLU A 678 -6.43 19.18 33.18
N VAL A 679 -7.68 19.67 33.30
CA VAL A 679 -8.85 19.20 32.56
C VAL A 679 -8.67 19.31 31.03
N LEU A 680 -8.19 20.45 30.53
CA LEU A 680 -7.94 20.62 29.08
C LEU A 680 -6.78 19.78 28.55
N TYR A 681 -5.72 19.59 29.34
CA TYR A 681 -4.60 18.73 28.94
C TYR A 681 -5.04 17.27 28.80
N ASN A 682 -5.73 16.75 29.81
CA ASN A 682 -6.28 15.39 29.81
C ASN A 682 -7.23 15.17 28.63
N ALA A 683 -8.06 16.16 28.28
CA ALA A 683 -8.89 16.09 27.09
C ALA A 683 -8.09 15.98 25.78
N SER A 684 -6.92 16.61 25.68
CA SER A 684 -6.10 16.53 24.46
C SER A 684 -5.41 15.18 24.27
N ILE A 685 -4.88 14.59 25.35
CA ILE A 685 -4.25 13.25 25.35
C ILE A 685 -5.30 12.21 24.95
N ASN A 686 -6.49 12.31 25.52
CA ASN A 686 -7.61 11.44 25.21
C ASN A 686 -8.07 11.59 23.73
N TYR A 687 -8.09 12.79 23.13
CA TYR A 687 -8.37 12.92 21.69
C TYR A 687 -7.27 12.32 20.78
N GLU A 688 -6.02 12.33 21.22
CA GLU A 688 -4.90 11.73 20.48
C GLU A 688 -4.95 10.19 20.52
N ALA A 689 -5.21 9.61 21.70
CA ALA A 689 -5.43 8.16 21.86
C ALA A 689 -6.63 7.67 21.01
N ALA A 690 -7.68 8.49 20.88
CA ALA A 690 -8.80 8.24 19.96
C ALA A 690 -8.47 8.42 18.46
N ARG A 691 -7.20 8.66 18.08
CA ARG A 691 -6.72 8.99 16.72
C ARG A 691 -7.33 10.27 16.12
N LEU A 692 -8.02 11.09 16.91
CA LEU A 692 -8.67 12.33 16.49
C LEU A 692 -7.70 13.52 16.54
N LEU A 693 -6.56 13.40 15.86
CA LEU A 693 -5.43 14.36 15.91
C LEU A 693 -5.87 15.82 15.67
N GLY A 694 -6.77 16.06 14.69
CA GLY A 694 -7.32 17.38 14.43
C GLY A 694 -8.13 17.99 15.59
N ARG A 695 -8.72 17.17 16.47
CA ARG A 695 -9.36 17.63 17.72
C ARG A 695 -8.33 17.83 18.84
N ALA A 696 -7.35 16.94 18.95
CA ALA A 696 -6.24 17.09 19.90
C ALA A 696 -5.50 18.42 19.69
N ILE A 697 -5.14 18.75 18.44
CA ILE A 697 -4.52 20.03 18.04
C ILE A 697 -5.38 21.23 18.48
N ARG A 698 -6.71 21.18 18.27
CA ARG A 698 -7.63 22.26 18.67
C ARG A 698 -7.66 22.46 20.18
N VAL A 699 -7.77 21.39 20.97
CA VAL A 699 -7.77 21.47 22.44
C VAL A 699 -6.43 21.96 22.97
N ARG A 700 -5.31 21.47 22.43
CA ARG A 700 -3.95 21.95 22.73
C ARG A 700 -3.81 23.45 22.46
N THR A 701 -4.32 23.92 21.34
CA THR A 701 -4.31 25.36 20.98
C THR A 701 -5.13 26.21 21.97
N VAL A 702 -6.23 25.69 22.52
CA VAL A 702 -7.02 26.38 23.57
C VAL A 702 -6.27 26.40 24.91
N LEU A 703 -5.65 25.29 25.31
CA LEU A 703 -4.81 25.21 26.50
C LEU A 703 -3.65 26.23 26.43
N ILE A 704 -2.90 26.24 25.32
CA ILE A 704 -1.79 27.16 25.07
C ILE A 704 -2.22 28.63 25.12
N ARG A 705 -3.43 28.95 24.62
CA ARG A 705 -3.95 30.33 24.59
C ARG A 705 -4.45 30.81 25.94
N ASN A 706 -5.15 29.96 26.68
CA ASN A 706 -5.85 30.35 27.92
C ASN A 706 -4.96 30.19 29.16
N PHE A 707 -3.96 29.30 29.12
CA PHE A 707 -3.08 28.98 30.25
C PHE A 707 -1.59 28.94 29.82
N PRO A 708 -1.05 30.03 29.22
CA PRO A 708 0.30 30.03 28.64
C PRO A 708 1.42 29.75 29.67
N GLU A 709 1.19 30.06 30.95
CA GLU A 709 2.14 29.80 32.05
C GLU A 709 2.08 28.35 32.58
N SER A 710 1.11 27.54 32.16
CA SER A 710 0.99 26.15 32.63
C SER A 710 2.07 25.26 32.00
N GLN A 711 2.71 24.40 32.80
CA GLN A 711 3.67 23.41 32.30
C GLN A 711 3.05 22.46 31.26
N LEU A 712 1.73 22.25 31.35
CA LEU A 712 0.96 21.45 30.41
C LEU A 712 0.80 22.14 29.04
N ALA A 713 0.74 23.49 29.02
CA ALA A 713 0.74 24.27 27.78
C ALA A 713 2.10 24.22 27.07
N ARG A 714 3.21 24.24 27.81
CA ARG A 714 4.57 24.04 27.25
C ARG A 714 4.66 22.73 26.47
N ARG A 715 4.29 21.60 27.09
CA ARG A 715 4.30 20.27 26.46
C ARG A 715 3.37 20.20 25.25
N ALA A 716 2.21 20.85 25.31
CA ALA A 716 1.24 20.87 24.22
C ALA A 716 1.79 21.47 22.91
N ILE A 717 2.75 22.41 22.95
CA ILE A 717 3.33 23.04 21.75
C ILE A 717 4.13 22.00 20.93
N PHE A 718 4.97 21.19 21.59
CA PHE A 718 5.69 20.09 20.93
C PHE A 718 4.73 19.05 20.34
N LEU A 719 3.71 18.66 21.11
CA LEU A 719 2.74 17.63 20.69
C LEU A 719 1.89 18.08 19.49
N VAL A 720 1.63 19.37 19.31
CA VAL A 720 1.00 19.88 18.06
C VAL A 720 1.93 19.68 16.86
N GLY A 721 3.24 19.90 17.01
CA GLY A 721 4.24 19.58 15.98
C GLY A 721 4.26 18.09 15.64
N ALA A 722 4.25 17.23 16.66
CA ALA A 722 4.17 15.78 16.50
C ALA A 722 2.87 15.33 15.80
N ASN A 723 1.73 15.95 16.08
CA ASN A 723 0.47 15.65 15.39
C ASN A 723 0.51 16.05 13.91
N TYR A 724 1.11 17.19 13.56
CA TYR A 724 1.29 17.56 12.16
C TYR A 724 2.33 16.67 11.44
N HIS A 725 3.35 16.19 12.15
CA HIS A 725 4.31 15.21 11.64
C HIS A 725 3.61 13.89 11.31
N ALA A 726 2.80 13.35 12.22
CA ALA A 726 2.01 12.13 12.01
C ALA A 726 1.01 12.25 10.83
N LEU A 727 0.50 13.45 10.56
CA LEU A 727 -0.36 13.76 9.41
C LEU A 727 0.42 14.08 8.11
N ALA A 728 1.75 13.93 8.10
CA ALA A 728 2.65 14.29 6.99
C ALA A 728 2.57 15.77 6.52
N ILE A 729 2.04 16.67 7.36
CA ILE A 729 1.94 18.12 7.08
C ILE A 729 3.24 18.80 7.53
N TYR A 730 4.35 18.41 6.90
CA TYR A 730 5.72 18.72 7.36
C TYR A 730 6.02 20.22 7.54
N ASN A 731 5.40 21.10 6.74
CA ASN A 731 5.58 22.55 6.89
C ASN A 731 4.98 23.06 8.22
N GLN A 732 3.80 22.57 8.62
CA GLN A 732 3.21 22.90 9.92
C GLN A 732 3.96 22.22 11.06
N ALA A 733 4.40 20.96 10.88
CA ALA A 733 5.22 20.27 11.87
C ALA A 733 6.48 21.06 12.21
N ALA A 734 7.21 21.53 11.18
CA ALA A 734 8.39 22.37 11.32
C ALA A 734 8.07 23.68 12.08
N GLU A 735 7.06 24.45 11.68
CA GLU A 735 6.66 25.70 12.36
C GLU A 735 6.39 25.53 13.86
N TRP A 736 5.75 24.42 14.26
CA TRP A 736 5.46 24.14 15.68
C TRP A 736 6.68 23.63 16.45
N TYR A 737 7.55 22.84 15.82
CA TYR A 737 8.82 22.41 16.41
C TYR A 737 9.82 23.57 16.56
N GLU A 738 9.92 24.45 15.56
CA GLU A 738 10.68 25.70 15.60
C GLU A 738 10.23 26.57 16.77
N ARG A 739 8.90 26.75 16.91
CA ARG A 739 8.31 27.49 18.02
C ARG A 739 8.69 26.89 19.37
N PHE A 740 8.55 25.58 19.53
CA PHE A 740 8.91 24.89 20.77
C PHE A 740 10.40 25.09 21.12
N ALA A 741 11.29 24.88 20.15
CA ALA A 741 12.74 25.03 20.35
C ALA A 741 13.20 26.48 20.60
N ARG A 742 12.47 27.47 20.09
CA ARG A 742 12.72 28.91 20.35
C ARG A 742 12.21 29.36 21.71
N GLU A 743 11.04 28.89 22.13
CA GLU A 743 10.45 29.24 23.45
C GLU A 743 11.09 28.45 24.61
N TYR A 744 11.47 27.20 24.39
CA TYR A 744 11.94 26.28 25.44
C TYR A 744 13.23 25.50 25.07
N PRO A 745 14.33 26.19 24.69
CA PRO A 745 15.56 25.54 24.22
C PRO A 745 16.25 24.64 25.26
N GLY A 746 15.88 24.75 26.54
CA GLY A 746 16.43 23.96 27.64
C GLY A 746 15.76 22.60 27.88
N GLU A 747 14.65 22.28 27.21
CA GLU A 747 13.94 21.00 27.37
C GLU A 747 14.70 19.89 26.64
N ASP A 748 15.46 19.08 27.37
CA ASP A 748 16.31 18.01 26.85
C ASP A 748 15.77 16.59 27.11
N GLY A 749 14.56 16.47 27.68
CA GLY A 749 13.92 15.19 27.96
C GLY A 749 14.36 14.51 29.25
N SER A 750 15.16 15.17 30.11
CA SER A 750 15.58 14.62 31.41
C SER A 750 14.41 14.28 32.34
N ASP A 751 13.34 15.10 32.30
CA ASP A 751 12.15 14.96 33.16
C ASP A 751 11.08 14.01 32.57
N CYS A 752 11.37 13.33 31.46
CA CYS A 752 10.46 12.36 30.85
C CYS A 752 10.57 10.98 31.52
N THR A 753 9.43 10.29 31.62
CA THR A 753 9.39 8.86 31.97
C THR A 753 9.71 8.01 30.75
N ASP A 754 10.01 6.72 30.95
CA ASP A 754 10.35 5.83 29.82
C ASP A 754 9.13 5.57 28.93
N GLU A 755 7.92 5.51 29.50
CA GLU A 755 6.67 5.42 28.74
C GLU A 755 6.43 6.65 27.85
N GLN A 756 6.88 7.84 28.28
CA GLN A 756 6.78 9.07 27.49
C GLN A 756 7.77 9.09 26.31
N ARG A 757 8.94 8.45 26.47
CA ARG A 757 9.91 8.27 25.38
C ARG A 757 9.39 7.25 24.37
N GLU A 758 8.93 6.09 24.84
CA GLU A 758 8.38 5.02 24.01
C GLU A 758 7.13 5.48 23.22
N ALA A 759 6.24 6.25 23.85
CA ALA A 759 5.06 6.82 23.19
C ALA A 759 5.36 8.04 22.29
N GLY A 760 6.61 8.50 22.18
CA GLY A 760 6.97 9.69 21.39
C GLY A 760 6.36 11.00 21.89
N THR A 761 5.92 11.05 23.16
CA THR A 761 5.26 12.21 23.77
C THR A 761 6.19 13.09 24.60
N CYS A 762 7.44 12.65 24.80
CA CYS A 762 8.48 13.44 25.47
C CYS A 762 8.82 14.70 24.64
N ALA A 763 8.66 15.87 25.25
CA ALA A 763 8.83 17.15 24.57
C ALA A 763 10.31 17.59 24.56
N ILE A 764 11.03 17.24 23.49
CA ILE A 764 12.48 17.42 23.38
C ILE A 764 12.82 18.51 22.36
N ALA A 765 13.45 19.61 22.82
CA ALA A 765 13.65 20.81 22.01
C ALA A 765 14.74 20.65 20.93
N HIS A 766 15.77 19.84 21.19
CA HIS A 766 16.80 19.56 20.19
C HIS A 766 16.26 18.64 19.09
N GLU A 767 15.61 17.53 19.42
CA GLU A 767 14.95 16.64 18.44
C GLU A 767 13.90 17.38 17.60
N ALA A 768 13.07 18.23 18.22
CA ALA A 768 12.13 19.09 17.52
C ALA A 768 12.84 19.92 16.42
N LEU A 769 13.92 20.62 16.79
CA LEU A 769 14.64 21.48 15.86
C LEU A 769 15.42 20.69 14.80
N GLN A 770 15.95 19.51 15.13
CA GLN A 770 16.56 18.59 14.16
C GLN A 770 15.54 18.11 13.12
N ASN A 771 14.32 17.76 13.57
CA ASN A 771 13.21 17.40 12.69
C ASN A 771 12.76 18.59 11.82
N ALA A 772 12.71 19.80 12.38
CA ALA A 772 12.45 21.02 11.60
C ALA A 772 13.49 21.20 10.47
N VAL A 773 14.79 21.17 10.77
CA VAL A 773 15.86 21.25 9.76
C VAL A 773 15.68 20.18 8.67
N PHE A 774 15.40 18.93 9.06
CA PHE A 774 15.16 17.84 8.10
C PHE A 774 13.96 18.11 7.18
N PHE A 775 12.83 18.56 7.74
CA PHE A 775 11.64 18.91 6.95
C PHE A 775 11.87 20.13 6.05
N ARG A 776 12.52 21.18 6.54
CA ARG A 776 12.87 22.37 5.73
C ARG A 776 13.79 21.98 4.56
N LEU A 777 14.79 21.13 4.79
CA LEU A 777 15.64 20.58 3.73
C LEU A 777 14.85 19.75 2.71
N GLY A 778 13.93 18.89 3.16
CA GLY A 778 13.08 18.05 2.30
C GLY A 778 12.06 18.85 1.49
N LEU A 779 11.57 19.96 2.02
CA LEU A 779 10.64 20.89 1.37
C LEU A 779 11.33 21.90 0.43
N GLY A 780 12.67 21.92 0.37
CA GLY A 780 13.44 22.91 -0.39
C GLY A 780 13.40 24.32 0.21
N GLN A 781 13.07 24.44 1.50
CA GLN A 781 12.99 25.69 2.26
C GLN A 781 14.37 26.03 2.85
N GLU A 782 15.30 26.39 1.97
CA GLU A 782 16.75 26.43 2.27
C GLU A 782 17.14 27.52 3.28
N GLU A 783 16.45 28.66 3.29
CA GLU A 783 16.69 29.75 4.24
C GLU A 783 16.29 29.33 5.67
N GLN A 784 15.08 28.79 5.82
CA GLN A 784 14.60 28.26 7.10
C GLN A 784 15.48 27.11 7.61
N ALA A 785 15.89 26.19 6.73
CA ALA A 785 16.79 25.09 7.10
C ALA A 785 18.13 25.58 7.68
N VAL A 786 18.69 26.66 7.14
CA VAL A 786 19.91 27.28 7.66
C VAL A 786 19.63 27.99 9.00
N ASP A 787 18.57 28.79 9.10
CA ASP A 787 18.19 29.48 10.34
C ASP A 787 17.97 28.53 11.51
N ASP A 788 17.31 27.39 11.27
CA ASP A 788 17.03 26.39 12.30
C ASP A 788 18.28 25.59 12.68
N ALA A 789 19.17 25.32 11.72
CA ALA A 789 20.46 24.68 11.99
C ALA A 789 21.43 25.61 12.75
N GLU A 790 21.45 26.91 12.43
CA GLU A 790 22.21 27.92 13.19
C GLU A 790 21.64 28.11 14.61
N LEU A 791 20.32 28.01 14.78
CA LEU A 791 19.68 27.99 16.09
C LEU A 791 20.07 26.72 16.88
N PHE A 792 20.08 25.56 16.22
CA PHE A 792 20.52 24.30 16.82
C PHE A 792 21.97 24.40 17.29
N GLU A 793 22.87 24.88 16.42
CA GLU A 793 24.27 25.10 16.77
C GLU A 793 24.40 26.04 17.98
N ARG A 794 23.70 27.17 17.96
CA ARG A 794 23.75 28.17 19.02
C ARG A 794 23.33 27.62 20.38
N ASN A 795 22.31 26.77 20.41
CA ASN A 795 21.73 26.22 21.64
C ASN A 795 22.50 24.98 22.13
N TYR A 796 22.93 24.10 21.22
CA TYR A 796 23.32 22.72 21.56
C TYR A 796 24.78 22.36 21.33
N ARG A 797 25.58 23.17 20.59
CA ARG A 797 26.98 22.85 20.19
C ARG A 797 27.91 22.37 21.31
N GLN A 798 27.70 22.80 22.54
CA GLN A 798 28.53 22.40 23.69
C GLN A 798 28.04 21.12 24.39
N ARG A 799 26.73 20.87 24.40
CA ARG A 799 26.09 19.73 25.10
C ARG A 799 25.94 18.51 24.19
N MET A 800 25.57 18.74 22.92
CA MET A 800 25.26 17.71 21.92
C MET A 800 26.14 17.91 20.68
N PRO A 801 27.47 17.76 20.81
CA PRO A 801 28.39 18.15 19.75
C PRO A 801 28.40 17.21 18.54
N ARG A 802 27.87 15.97 18.67
CA ARG A 802 27.72 15.01 17.57
C ARG A 802 26.46 15.31 16.76
N GLU A 803 25.36 15.56 17.45
CA GLU A 803 24.05 15.89 16.88
C GLU A 803 24.14 17.24 16.17
N THR A 804 24.83 18.21 16.79
CA THR A 804 25.18 19.49 16.12
C THR A 804 26.05 19.26 14.90
N SER A 805 26.99 18.30 14.94
CA SER A 805 27.81 17.94 13.79
C SER A 805 26.95 17.41 12.64
N GLN A 806 25.99 16.51 12.92
CA GLN A 806 25.05 15.95 11.93
C GLN A 806 24.14 17.01 11.32
N VAL A 807 23.53 17.87 12.16
CA VAL A 807 22.68 18.98 11.70
C VAL A 807 23.47 19.92 10.79
N MET A 808 24.65 20.37 11.23
CA MET A 808 25.48 21.26 10.40
C MET A 808 26.03 20.57 9.16
N PHE A 809 26.30 19.26 9.18
CA PHE A 809 26.71 18.48 8.01
C PHE A 809 25.60 18.41 6.93
N SER A 810 24.34 18.31 7.37
CA SER A 810 23.18 18.15 6.47
C SER A 810 22.96 19.35 5.54
N LEU A 811 23.35 20.56 5.98
CA LEU A 811 23.29 21.79 5.18
C LEU A 811 24.15 21.72 3.91
N GLY A 812 25.20 20.88 3.87
CA GLY A 812 26.01 20.68 2.67
C GLY A 812 25.19 20.22 1.46
N SER A 813 24.08 19.50 1.70
CA SER A 813 23.15 19.06 0.66
C SER A 813 22.49 20.21 -0.10
N ILE A 814 22.34 21.39 0.50
CA ILE A 814 21.85 22.61 -0.17
C ILE A 814 22.82 22.99 -1.30
N TYR A 815 24.10 23.11 -0.99
CA TYR A 815 25.11 23.53 -1.95
C TYR A 815 25.39 22.47 -3.02
N GLU A 816 25.23 21.19 -2.68
CA GLU A 816 25.29 20.08 -3.64
C GLU A 816 24.15 20.14 -4.66
N ARG A 817 22.89 20.35 -4.22
CA ARG A 817 21.74 20.49 -5.15
C ARG A 817 21.83 21.73 -6.05
N GLN A 818 22.58 22.74 -5.63
CA GLN A 818 22.83 23.97 -6.39
C GLN A 818 24.04 23.87 -7.34
N ASP A 819 24.73 22.72 -7.42
CA ASP A 819 26.01 22.53 -8.12
C ASP A 819 27.09 23.58 -7.73
N ASN A 820 26.99 24.14 -6.53
CA ASN A 820 27.86 25.24 -6.08
C ASN A 820 29.12 24.68 -5.42
N TRP A 821 29.97 24.05 -6.22
CA TRP A 821 31.18 23.34 -5.77
C TRP A 821 32.12 24.19 -4.90
N GLN A 822 32.16 25.51 -5.11
CA GLN A 822 32.92 26.41 -4.22
C GLN A 822 32.32 26.46 -2.81
N ARG A 823 31.00 26.56 -2.68
CA ARG A 823 30.31 26.53 -1.39
C ARG A 823 30.32 25.14 -0.77
N VAL A 824 30.15 24.06 -1.54
CA VAL A 824 30.30 22.66 -1.06
C VAL A 824 31.68 22.47 -0.41
N PHE A 825 32.76 22.88 -1.10
CA PHE A 825 34.11 22.83 -0.56
C PHE A 825 34.28 23.67 0.71
N GLN A 826 33.82 24.93 0.69
CA GLN A 826 33.94 25.85 1.83
C GLN A 826 33.18 25.32 3.06
N HIS A 827 31.97 24.82 2.85
CA HIS A 827 31.10 24.25 3.89
C HIS A 827 31.75 23.02 4.53
N TYR A 828 32.04 21.96 3.77
CA TYR A 828 32.61 20.74 4.33
C TYR A 828 34.03 20.96 4.92
N ARG A 829 34.82 21.90 4.39
CA ARG A 829 36.10 22.32 4.98
C ARG A 829 35.91 23.06 6.31
N GLY A 830 34.91 23.92 6.40
CA GLY A 830 34.55 24.64 7.63
C GLY A 830 34.03 23.68 8.70
N TRP A 831 33.16 22.76 8.29
CA TRP A 831 32.62 21.70 9.13
C TRP A 831 33.72 20.76 9.65
N LEU A 832 34.62 20.23 8.80
CA LEU A 832 35.72 19.37 9.25
C LEU A 832 36.65 20.07 10.26
N ARG A 833 36.88 21.37 10.11
CA ARG A 833 37.65 22.18 11.08
C ARG A 833 36.94 22.34 12.42
N SER A 834 35.62 22.47 12.41
CA SER A 834 34.81 22.79 13.60
C SER A 834 34.32 21.55 14.35
N TYR A 835 34.05 20.45 13.63
CA TYR A 835 33.36 19.25 14.10
C TYR A 835 34.12 17.95 13.86
N GLY A 836 35.08 17.90 12.94
CA GLY A 836 35.71 16.64 12.47
C GLY A 836 36.44 15.79 13.53
N ARG A 837 36.62 16.28 14.77
CA ARG A 837 37.11 15.48 15.92
C ARG A 837 36.01 14.75 16.70
N ARG A 838 34.74 15.13 16.50
CA ARG A 838 33.55 14.64 17.21
C ARG A 838 32.48 14.08 16.25
N ALA A 839 32.63 14.35 14.95
CA ALA A 839 31.84 13.75 13.89
C ALA A 839 32.03 12.22 13.82
N LEU A 840 31.02 11.52 13.31
CA LEU A 840 31.06 10.08 13.08
C LEU A 840 31.98 9.73 11.91
N PRO A 841 32.62 8.54 11.89
CA PRO A 841 33.59 8.19 10.84
C PRO A 841 33.00 8.27 9.43
N HIS A 842 31.73 7.91 9.24
CA HIS A 842 31.05 7.97 7.94
C HIS A 842 30.88 9.41 7.41
N GLU A 843 30.64 10.38 8.31
CA GLU A 843 30.53 11.80 7.97
C GLU A 843 31.91 12.37 7.58
N VAL A 844 32.96 12.00 8.31
CA VAL A 844 34.34 12.43 8.01
C VAL A 844 34.79 11.91 6.64
N ILE A 845 34.50 10.64 6.32
CA ILE A 845 34.77 10.07 4.99
C ILE A 845 33.98 10.86 3.94
N ARG A 846 32.65 11.03 4.09
CA ARG A 846 31.83 11.74 3.10
C ARG A 846 32.24 13.20 2.94
N ALA A 847 32.56 13.94 4.00
CA ALA A 847 33.02 15.33 3.89
C ALA A 847 34.30 15.44 3.04
N ASN A 848 35.25 14.52 3.22
CA ASN A 848 36.45 14.45 2.38
C ASN A 848 36.12 14.10 0.92
N VAL A 849 35.17 13.18 0.68
CA VAL A 849 34.67 12.86 -0.68
C VAL A 849 34.04 14.09 -1.33
N GLN A 850 33.18 14.82 -0.63
CA GLN A 850 32.51 16.01 -1.15
C GLN A 850 33.50 17.14 -1.46
N MET A 851 34.53 17.31 -0.62
CA MET A 851 35.64 18.22 -0.92
C MET A 851 36.46 17.76 -2.13
N GLY A 852 36.68 16.45 -2.29
CA GLY A 852 37.32 15.86 -3.47
C GLY A 852 36.52 16.12 -4.75
N ARG A 853 35.22 15.80 -4.75
CA ARG A 853 34.28 16.10 -5.85
C ARG A 853 34.28 17.59 -6.20
N SER A 854 34.19 18.45 -5.19
CA SER A 854 34.19 19.90 -5.40
C SER A 854 35.45 20.37 -6.14
N GLN A 855 36.63 19.86 -5.76
CA GLN A 855 37.87 20.22 -6.44
C GLN A 855 38.01 19.56 -7.82
N TRP A 856 37.44 18.37 -8.00
CA TRP A 856 37.40 17.67 -9.28
C TRP A 856 36.60 18.43 -10.34
N GLU A 857 35.40 18.90 -9.96
CA GLU A 857 34.52 19.72 -10.81
C GLU A 857 35.06 21.15 -11.02
N LEU A 858 35.80 21.71 -10.05
CA LEU A 858 36.55 22.96 -10.22
C LEU A 858 37.90 22.78 -10.97
N GLU A 859 38.09 21.64 -11.64
CA GLU A 859 39.29 21.24 -12.40
C GLU A 859 40.64 21.24 -11.61
N GLN A 860 40.61 21.37 -10.28
CA GLN A 860 41.76 21.37 -9.37
C GLN A 860 42.17 19.93 -8.98
N ARG A 861 42.68 19.19 -9.98
CA ARG A 861 42.94 17.74 -9.88
C ARG A 861 43.91 17.35 -8.75
N ASP A 862 45.01 18.06 -8.56
CA ASP A 862 45.99 17.72 -7.50
C ASP A 862 45.41 17.84 -6.09
N ASP A 863 44.53 18.84 -5.85
CA ASP A 863 43.86 19.01 -4.56
C ASP A 863 42.69 18.02 -4.40
N ALA A 864 41.96 17.72 -5.47
CA ALA A 864 40.94 16.66 -5.45
C ALA A 864 41.52 15.32 -5.01
N LYS A 865 42.67 14.92 -5.57
CA LYS A 865 43.38 13.67 -5.20
C LYS A 865 43.66 13.59 -3.70
N ARG A 866 44.17 14.67 -3.09
CA ARG A 866 44.50 14.74 -1.65
C ARG A 866 43.28 14.52 -0.76
N TYR A 867 42.09 14.96 -1.17
CA TYR A 867 40.87 14.78 -0.39
C TYR A 867 40.30 13.36 -0.52
N PHE A 868 40.30 12.77 -1.72
CA PHE A 868 39.94 11.35 -1.88
C PHE A 868 40.91 10.42 -1.11
N GLU A 869 42.23 10.68 -1.16
CA GLU A 869 43.21 9.98 -0.33
C GLU A 869 42.95 10.15 1.19
N SER A 870 42.35 11.27 1.60
CA SER A 870 41.99 11.51 3.00
C SER A 870 40.75 10.73 3.42
N ALA A 871 39.74 10.62 2.55
CA ALA A 871 38.57 9.76 2.76
C ALA A 871 38.98 8.27 2.90
N VAL A 872 39.79 7.76 1.97
CA VAL A 872 40.28 6.36 2.02
C VAL A 872 41.15 6.12 3.24
N ARG A 873 42.01 7.07 3.63
CA ARG A 873 42.80 6.95 4.87
C ARG A 873 41.92 6.85 6.11
N GLU A 874 40.83 7.61 6.20
CA GLU A 874 39.91 7.55 7.33
C GLU A 874 39.22 6.18 7.41
N TRP A 875 38.81 5.60 6.28
CA TRP A 875 38.32 4.22 6.22
C TRP A 875 39.34 3.21 6.75
N THR A 876 40.58 3.25 6.23
CA THR A 876 41.67 2.34 6.64
C THR A 876 42.14 2.51 8.09
N ARG A 877 41.70 3.56 8.78
CA ARG A 877 41.84 3.74 10.24
C ARG A 877 40.63 3.14 10.96
N ASN A 878 40.33 1.89 10.61
CA ASN A 878 39.29 1.05 11.20
C ASN A 878 37.96 1.81 11.41
N ALA A 879 37.50 2.56 10.39
CA ALA A 879 36.25 3.31 10.48
C ALA A 879 35.04 2.39 10.76
N GLY A 880 35.04 1.19 10.16
CA GLY A 880 34.00 0.18 10.41
C GLY A 880 33.95 -0.30 11.86
N GLU A 881 35.11 -0.62 12.46
CA GLU A 881 35.18 -1.01 13.88
C GLU A 881 34.74 0.13 14.81
N ARG A 882 35.14 1.38 14.50
CA ARG A 882 34.72 2.56 15.26
C ARG A 882 33.23 2.88 15.13
N ILE A 883 32.57 2.45 14.06
CA ILE A 883 31.10 2.55 13.91
C ILE A 883 30.42 1.41 14.69
N ALA A 884 30.96 0.20 14.63
CA ALA A 884 30.43 -0.95 15.37
C ALA A 884 30.53 -0.78 16.90
N GLY A 885 31.61 -0.17 17.39
CA GLY A 885 31.86 0.13 18.80
C GLY A 885 31.24 1.43 19.33
N LEU A 886 30.11 1.88 18.77
CA LEU A 886 29.31 2.97 19.33
C LEU A 886 28.31 2.40 20.34
N ASP A 887 28.48 2.73 21.62
CA ASP A 887 27.63 2.18 22.70
C ASP A 887 26.27 2.87 22.83
N ASP A 888 26.15 4.11 22.33
CA ASP A 888 24.99 5.00 22.49
C ASP A 888 24.16 5.17 21.19
N VAL A 889 24.21 4.16 20.32
CA VAL A 889 23.60 4.16 18.98
C VAL A 889 22.93 2.79 18.76
N SER A 890 21.76 2.77 18.11
CA SER A 890 21.06 1.52 17.77
C SER A 890 21.88 0.66 16.80
N ASP A 891 21.70 -0.67 16.82
CA ASP A 891 22.40 -1.53 15.86
C ASP A 891 21.96 -1.28 14.40
N GLU A 892 20.72 -0.82 14.19
CA GLU A 892 20.20 -0.39 12.88
C GLU A 892 20.95 0.84 12.35
N ASP A 893 21.12 1.87 13.19
CA ASP A 893 21.89 3.07 12.86
C ASP A 893 23.36 2.75 12.58
N LYS A 894 23.98 1.81 13.32
CA LYS A 894 25.35 1.36 13.05
C LYS A 894 25.47 0.76 11.65
N GLN A 895 24.51 -0.07 11.23
CA GLN A 895 24.51 -0.64 9.87
C GLN A 895 24.32 0.45 8.82
N LEU A 896 23.43 1.42 9.05
CA LEU A 896 23.22 2.58 8.17
C LEU A 896 24.50 3.42 8.04
N TYR A 897 25.20 3.70 9.14
CA TYR A 897 26.47 4.43 9.15
C TYR A 897 27.59 3.66 8.46
N LEU A 898 27.66 2.34 8.65
CA LEU A 898 28.64 1.47 7.98
C LEU A 898 28.42 1.43 6.46
N ALA A 899 27.16 1.31 6.01
CA ALA A 899 26.80 1.38 4.60
C ALA A 899 27.18 2.74 3.99
N ARG A 900 26.85 3.86 4.66
CA ARG A 900 27.25 5.22 4.23
C ARG A 900 28.77 5.40 4.15
N ALA A 901 29.53 4.79 5.06
CA ALA A 901 30.99 4.82 5.06
C ALA A 901 31.59 4.00 3.90
N LYS A 902 31.08 2.79 3.66
CA LYS A 902 31.49 1.93 2.53
C LYS A 902 31.22 2.60 1.18
N ASP A 903 30.04 3.19 1.00
CA ASP A 903 29.68 3.92 -0.23
C ASP A 903 30.59 5.12 -0.48
N ALA A 904 30.76 5.99 0.52
CA ALA A 904 31.67 7.14 0.42
C ALA A 904 33.13 6.72 0.13
N THR A 905 33.58 5.60 0.68
CA THR A 905 34.94 5.09 0.42
C THR A 905 35.07 4.52 -0.99
N SER A 906 34.04 3.82 -1.49
CA SER A 906 33.98 3.31 -2.86
C SER A 906 34.06 4.44 -3.88
N GLU A 907 33.33 5.52 -3.64
CA GLU A 907 33.39 6.75 -4.44
C GLU A 907 34.81 7.34 -4.47
N ALA A 908 35.45 7.49 -3.30
CA ALA A 908 36.82 8.01 -3.22
C ALA A 908 37.82 7.13 -4.00
N LEU A 909 37.71 5.81 -3.90
CA LEU A 909 38.56 4.87 -4.63
C LEU A 909 38.35 4.97 -6.15
N PHE A 910 37.10 5.14 -6.61
CA PHE A 910 36.79 5.33 -8.03
C PHE A 910 37.47 6.57 -8.60
N TYR A 911 37.30 7.74 -7.94
CA TYR A 911 37.98 8.96 -8.38
C TYR A 911 39.51 8.90 -8.26
N LEU A 912 40.07 8.09 -7.36
CA LEU A 912 41.52 7.85 -7.32
C LEU A 912 42.01 6.98 -8.48
N ALA A 913 41.23 5.96 -8.88
CA ALA A 913 41.53 5.13 -10.05
C ALA A 913 41.42 5.89 -11.38
N GLU A 914 40.58 6.93 -11.46
CA GLU A 914 40.48 7.81 -12.62
C GLU A 914 41.81 8.56 -12.94
N TYR A 915 42.73 8.75 -11.98
CA TYR A 915 44.07 9.30 -12.26
C TYR A 915 44.96 8.32 -13.04
N GLU A 916 44.92 7.04 -12.66
CA GLU A 916 45.68 5.99 -13.35
C GLU A 916 45.08 5.69 -14.73
N TYR A 917 43.74 5.72 -14.84
CA TYR A 917 43.02 5.71 -16.12
C TYR A 917 43.42 6.89 -17.02
N ALA A 918 43.58 8.10 -16.47
CA ALA A 918 44.08 9.25 -17.21
C ALA A 918 45.54 9.08 -17.66
N ALA A 919 46.42 8.54 -16.82
CA ALA A 919 47.80 8.21 -17.17
C ALA A 919 47.86 7.19 -18.32
N PHE A 920 47.12 6.09 -18.20
CA PHE A 920 46.94 5.09 -19.27
C PHE A 920 46.48 5.74 -20.59
N ARG A 921 45.54 6.70 -20.55
CA ARG A 921 45.04 7.40 -21.75
C ARG A 921 46.04 8.36 -22.39
N LEU A 922 47.04 8.85 -21.66
CA LEU A 922 48.04 9.80 -22.18
C LEU A 922 49.10 9.12 -23.07
N ILE A 923 49.43 7.85 -22.81
CA ILE A 923 50.41 7.06 -23.58
C ILE A 923 49.98 6.96 -25.05
N ARG A 924 50.78 7.50 -25.98
CA ARG A 924 50.44 7.64 -27.42
C ARG A 924 51.10 6.58 -28.29
N PHE A 925 50.33 6.07 -29.26
CA PHE A 925 50.82 5.10 -30.24
C PHE A 925 52.03 5.65 -31.06
N PRO A 926 53.12 4.89 -31.21
CA PRO A 926 54.33 5.33 -31.92
C PRO A 926 54.10 5.34 -33.43
N ARG A 927 54.45 6.45 -34.10
CA ARG A 927 54.38 6.53 -35.57
C ARG A 927 55.64 5.91 -36.19
N PHE A 928 55.46 4.95 -37.09
CA PHE A 928 56.52 4.49 -37.99
C PHE A 928 57.09 5.66 -38.81
N ARG A 929 58.42 5.67 -39.01
CA ARG A 929 59.13 6.67 -39.83
C ARG A 929 60.32 6.05 -40.54
N GLY A 930 60.29 6.05 -41.87
CA GLY A 930 61.44 5.70 -42.72
C GLY A 930 61.12 4.63 -43.75
N GLY A 931 61.42 4.91 -45.01
CA GLY A 931 60.83 4.19 -46.14
C GLY A 931 61.13 2.69 -46.31
N ARG A 932 60.39 2.11 -47.27
CA ARG A 932 60.29 0.70 -47.72
C ARG A 932 61.52 -0.16 -47.42
N SER A 933 61.51 -0.88 -46.29
CA SER A 933 62.58 -1.79 -45.88
C SER A 933 62.11 -2.71 -44.75
N LEU A 934 62.07 -4.04 -45.01
CA LEU A 934 61.68 -5.07 -44.04
C LEU A 934 62.38 -4.92 -42.69
N GLN A 935 63.71 -4.74 -42.69
CA GLN A 935 64.52 -4.55 -41.48
C GLN A 935 64.15 -3.30 -40.67
N ARG A 936 63.52 -2.28 -41.27
CA ARG A 936 63.04 -1.10 -40.53
C ARG A 936 61.67 -1.34 -39.92
N VAL A 937 60.78 -2.03 -40.64
CA VAL A 937 59.46 -2.44 -40.12
C VAL A 937 59.65 -3.38 -38.92
N GLN A 938 60.53 -4.38 -39.05
CA GLN A 938 60.93 -5.25 -37.93
C GLN A 938 61.54 -4.45 -36.77
N ARG A 939 62.49 -3.54 -37.02
CA ARG A 939 63.08 -2.72 -35.95
C ARG A 939 62.07 -1.84 -35.21
N TRP A 940 61.10 -1.26 -35.92
CA TRP A 940 60.01 -0.49 -35.30
C TRP A 940 59.09 -1.38 -34.47
N ALA A 941 58.75 -2.58 -34.97
CA ALA A 941 57.95 -3.56 -34.24
C ALA A 941 58.66 -4.05 -32.96
N GLU A 942 59.95 -4.39 -33.06
CA GLU A 942 60.80 -4.90 -31.97
C GLU A 942 61.22 -3.85 -30.94
N ARG A 943 61.11 -2.55 -31.27
CA ARG A 943 61.49 -1.44 -30.37
C ARG A 943 60.31 -0.52 -30.09
N ASP A 944 60.00 0.39 -31.00
CA ASP A 944 59.07 1.48 -30.75
C ASP A 944 57.67 0.96 -30.37
N PHE A 945 57.15 -0.04 -31.10
CA PHE A 945 55.86 -0.67 -30.80
C PHE A 945 55.90 -1.56 -29.55
N ALA A 946 56.95 -2.37 -29.38
CA ALA A 946 57.10 -3.24 -28.21
C ALA A 946 57.25 -2.45 -26.89
N GLU A 947 57.99 -1.35 -26.91
CA GLU A 947 58.15 -0.43 -25.78
C GLU A 947 56.81 0.22 -25.41
N TRP A 948 56.09 0.79 -26.39
CA TRP A 948 54.75 1.32 -26.21
C TRP A 948 53.75 0.26 -25.69
N LEU A 949 53.77 -0.95 -26.24
CA LEU A 949 52.87 -2.04 -25.85
C LEU A 949 53.08 -2.43 -24.38
N ASN A 950 54.34 -2.48 -23.93
CA ASN A 950 54.68 -2.76 -22.53
C ASN A 950 54.27 -1.60 -21.61
N GLU A 951 54.63 -0.36 -21.94
CA GLU A 951 54.25 0.84 -21.17
C GLU A 951 52.72 0.94 -21.00
N LYS A 952 51.99 0.74 -22.10
CA LYS A 952 50.52 0.78 -22.13
C LYS A 952 49.88 -0.35 -21.32
N ARG A 953 50.49 -1.54 -21.32
CA ARG A 953 50.06 -2.70 -20.52
C ARG A 953 50.34 -2.51 -19.03
N GLU A 954 51.48 -1.94 -18.66
CA GLU A 954 51.81 -1.64 -17.26
C GLU A 954 50.83 -0.61 -16.68
N ALA A 955 50.55 0.48 -17.41
CA ALA A 955 49.57 1.49 -17.01
C ALA A 955 48.14 0.93 -16.90
N LEU A 956 47.74 0.02 -17.80
CA LEU A 956 46.47 -0.70 -17.72
C LEU A 956 46.35 -1.52 -16.43
N VAL A 957 47.38 -2.31 -16.09
CA VAL A 957 47.40 -3.16 -14.89
C VAL A 957 47.37 -2.31 -13.62
N GLN A 958 48.07 -1.17 -13.60
CA GLN A 958 48.03 -0.23 -12.47
C GLN A 958 46.63 0.38 -12.28
N ALA A 959 45.99 0.81 -13.37
CA ALA A 959 44.64 1.38 -13.33
C ALA A 959 43.58 0.34 -12.96
N GLU A 960 43.66 -0.88 -13.49
CA GLU A 960 42.78 -1.99 -13.11
C GLU A 960 42.94 -2.34 -11.62
N ALA A 961 44.18 -2.45 -11.12
CA ALA A 961 44.44 -2.70 -9.70
C ALA A 961 43.86 -1.59 -8.80
N ALA A 962 43.88 -0.34 -9.25
CA ALA A 962 43.25 0.77 -8.51
C ALA A 962 41.72 0.63 -8.45
N TYR A 963 41.05 0.28 -9.56
CA TYR A 963 39.60 0.04 -9.59
C TYR A 963 39.18 -1.19 -8.78
N ASN A 964 39.94 -2.29 -8.83
CA ASN A 964 39.60 -3.55 -8.17
C ASN A 964 39.50 -3.41 -6.63
N ARG A 965 40.15 -2.41 -6.02
CA ARG A 965 40.03 -2.10 -4.58
C ARG A 965 38.61 -1.76 -4.12
N ILE A 966 37.74 -1.35 -5.05
CA ILE A 966 36.32 -1.07 -4.77
C ILE A 966 35.55 -2.37 -4.45
N ALA A 967 35.98 -3.51 -5.00
CA ALA A 967 35.29 -4.79 -4.82
C ALA A 967 35.17 -5.19 -3.34
N GLU A 968 36.21 -4.90 -2.54
CA GLU A 968 36.32 -5.18 -1.09
C GLU A 968 35.22 -4.51 -0.24
N LEU A 969 34.59 -3.45 -0.75
CA LEU A 969 33.57 -2.69 -0.02
C LEU A 969 32.14 -3.21 -0.27
N GLU A 970 31.96 -4.06 -1.28
CA GLU A 970 30.68 -4.71 -1.63
C GLU A 970 29.54 -3.74 -1.98
N ILE A 971 29.86 -2.54 -2.50
CA ILE A 971 28.85 -1.57 -2.96
C ILE A 971 28.60 -1.75 -4.47
N PRO A 972 27.41 -2.25 -4.89
CA PRO A 972 27.20 -2.65 -6.29
C PRO A 972 27.34 -1.52 -7.30
N GLU A 973 26.88 -0.31 -6.97
CA GLU A 973 26.97 0.87 -7.85
C GLU A 973 28.41 1.12 -8.33
N TRP A 974 29.36 1.15 -7.39
CA TRP A 974 30.76 1.42 -7.68
C TRP A 974 31.49 0.21 -8.27
N GLN A 975 31.07 -1.02 -7.96
CA GLN A 975 31.56 -2.23 -8.64
C GLN A 975 31.19 -2.23 -10.14
N ILE A 976 29.96 -1.81 -10.47
CA ILE A 976 29.49 -1.64 -11.86
C ILE A 976 30.31 -0.54 -12.57
N ALA A 977 30.48 0.62 -11.92
CA ALA A 977 31.27 1.73 -12.47
C ALA A 977 32.74 1.35 -12.72
N ALA A 978 33.37 0.68 -11.77
CA ALA A 978 34.74 0.17 -11.86
C ALA A 978 34.91 -0.80 -13.03
N ALA A 979 34.00 -1.78 -13.15
CA ALA A 979 34.03 -2.77 -14.23
C ALA A 979 33.85 -2.14 -15.61
N ALA A 980 32.94 -1.16 -15.74
CA ALA A 980 32.75 -0.38 -16.97
C ALA A 980 34.05 0.32 -17.39
N ARG A 981 34.72 1.01 -16.46
CA ARG A 981 35.99 1.70 -16.73
C ARG A 981 37.14 0.77 -17.10
N VAL A 982 37.24 -0.39 -16.45
CA VAL A 982 38.28 -1.38 -16.81
C VAL A 982 38.01 -1.95 -18.20
N GLY A 983 36.77 -2.31 -18.54
CA GLY A 983 36.39 -2.72 -19.90
C GLY A 983 36.71 -1.65 -20.96
N GLU A 984 36.42 -0.38 -20.66
CA GLU A 984 36.72 0.75 -21.54
C GLU A 984 38.23 0.90 -21.81
N MET A 985 39.09 0.63 -20.83
CA MET A 985 40.54 0.63 -21.04
C MET A 985 41.00 -0.49 -21.99
N TYR A 986 40.53 -1.73 -21.79
CA TYR A 986 40.85 -2.85 -22.68
C TYR A 986 40.38 -2.58 -24.12
N ARG A 987 39.14 -2.11 -24.28
CA ARG A 987 38.56 -1.68 -25.56
C ARG A 987 39.42 -0.59 -26.21
N SER A 988 39.74 0.47 -25.48
CA SER A 988 40.53 1.60 -25.99
C SER A 988 41.97 1.23 -26.35
N PHE A 989 42.59 0.28 -25.64
CA PHE A 989 43.91 -0.23 -25.98
C PHE A 989 43.88 -1.00 -27.31
N MET A 990 42.93 -1.94 -27.44
CA MET A 990 42.70 -2.69 -28.67
C MET A 990 42.42 -1.77 -29.86
N ASP A 991 41.60 -0.74 -29.69
CA ASP A 991 41.27 0.23 -30.75
C ASP A 991 42.47 1.09 -31.15
N GLN A 992 43.42 1.36 -30.24
CA GLN A 992 44.68 2.04 -30.59
C GLN A 992 45.63 1.15 -31.39
N ILE A 993 45.58 -0.17 -31.19
CA ILE A 993 46.34 -1.15 -31.99
C ILE A 993 45.71 -1.32 -33.38
N ARG A 994 44.40 -1.55 -33.46
CA ARG A 994 43.68 -1.74 -34.73
C ARG A 994 43.55 -0.45 -35.55
N GLY A 995 43.48 0.70 -34.88
CA GLY A 995 43.49 2.04 -35.50
C GLY A 995 44.88 2.60 -35.78
N ALA A 996 45.93 1.78 -35.72
CA ALA A 996 47.29 2.20 -36.06
C ALA A 996 47.35 2.68 -37.52
N PRO A 997 47.96 3.85 -37.80
CA PRO A 997 48.01 4.38 -39.16
C PRO A 997 48.97 3.55 -40.03
N ILE A 998 48.43 2.93 -41.08
CA ILE A 998 49.21 2.24 -42.11
C ILE A 998 50.16 3.27 -42.76
N PRO A 999 51.49 3.02 -42.79
CA PRO A 999 52.42 3.92 -43.45
C PRO A 999 52.24 3.90 -44.98
N GLU A 1000 52.14 5.08 -45.60
CA GLU A 1000 52.04 5.27 -47.07
C GLU A 1000 53.17 4.52 -47.82
N GLU A 1001 54.33 4.36 -47.17
CA GLU A 1001 55.43 3.61 -47.75
C GLU A 1001 55.12 2.11 -47.89
N ILE A 1002 54.37 1.47 -46.99
CA ILE A 1002 54.10 0.01 -47.04
C ILE A 1002 52.67 -0.34 -47.47
N GLU A 1003 51.75 0.63 -47.56
CA GLU A 1003 50.35 0.45 -47.98
C GLU A 1003 50.20 -0.26 -49.35
N ASN A 1004 51.21 -0.17 -50.22
CA ASN A 1004 51.20 -0.73 -51.58
C ASN A 1004 52.19 -1.91 -51.74
N ASP A 1005 52.59 -2.55 -50.64
CA ASP A 1005 53.51 -3.69 -50.61
C ASP A 1005 52.85 -4.82 -49.81
N ASP A 1006 52.20 -5.76 -50.51
CA ASP A 1006 51.33 -6.78 -49.91
C ASP A 1006 52.01 -7.63 -48.82
N GLU A 1007 53.31 -7.92 -48.98
CA GLU A 1007 54.10 -8.71 -48.02
C GLU A 1007 54.39 -7.91 -46.75
N LEU A 1008 54.87 -6.66 -46.89
CA LEU A 1008 55.13 -5.78 -45.74
C LEU A 1008 53.85 -5.34 -45.03
N TYR A 1009 52.76 -5.14 -45.79
CA TYR A 1009 51.43 -4.85 -45.27
C TYR A 1009 50.90 -6.01 -44.43
N GLY A 1010 50.95 -7.25 -44.95
CA GLY A 1010 50.51 -8.44 -44.22
C GLY A 1010 51.25 -8.62 -42.89
N ILE A 1011 52.59 -8.53 -42.90
CA ILE A 1011 53.42 -8.64 -41.70
C ILE A 1011 53.09 -7.55 -40.67
N TYR A 1012 52.82 -6.32 -41.12
CA TYR A 1012 52.42 -5.21 -40.24
C TYR A 1012 51.06 -5.45 -39.57
N VAL A 1013 50.05 -5.89 -40.34
CA VAL A 1013 48.69 -6.14 -39.84
C VAL A 1013 48.63 -7.36 -38.91
N ASP A 1014 49.33 -8.45 -39.25
CA ASP A 1014 49.34 -9.68 -38.43
C ASP A 1014 49.98 -9.43 -37.05
N ALA A 1015 51.04 -8.61 -36.98
CA ALA A 1015 51.67 -8.24 -35.73
C ALA A 1015 50.73 -7.43 -34.81
N LEU A 1016 49.91 -6.53 -35.40
CA LEU A 1016 48.92 -5.75 -34.66
C LEU A 1016 47.75 -6.61 -34.19
N GLU A 1017 47.17 -7.43 -35.07
CA GLU A 1017 46.00 -8.25 -34.71
C GLU A 1017 46.36 -9.36 -33.71
N GLY A 1018 47.59 -9.91 -33.78
CA GLY A 1018 48.12 -10.82 -32.77
C GLY A 1018 48.19 -10.21 -31.36
N ALA A 1019 48.56 -8.94 -31.26
CA ALA A 1019 48.57 -8.20 -29.99
C ALA A 1019 47.16 -7.77 -29.52
N ALA A 1020 46.24 -7.52 -30.45
CA ALA A 1020 44.88 -7.04 -30.15
C ALA A 1020 43.96 -8.12 -29.55
N ARG A 1021 44.03 -9.38 -30.03
CA ARG A 1021 43.12 -10.48 -29.61
C ARG A 1021 42.97 -10.69 -28.09
N PRO A 1022 44.03 -10.81 -27.28
CA PRO A 1022 43.86 -11.06 -25.83
C PRO A 1022 43.18 -9.90 -25.10
N LEU A 1023 43.29 -8.67 -25.61
CA LEU A 1023 42.64 -7.49 -25.03
C LEU A 1023 41.12 -7.50 -25.29
N ASN A 1024 40.67 -8.04 -26.44
CA ASN A 1024 39.25 -8.16 -26.77
C ASN A 1024 38.50 -9.05 -25.77
N ALA A 1025 39.08 -10.22 -25.42
CA ALA A 1025 38.49 -11.13 -24.45
C ALA A 1025 38.35 -10.47 -23.07
N GLN A 1026 39.40 -9.80 -22.60
CA GLN A 1026 39.36 -9.08 -21.32
C GLN A 1026 38.37 -7.92 -21.31
N ALA A 1027 38.19 -7.19 -22.42
CA ALA A 1027 37.13 -6.18 -22.52
C ALA A 1027 35.73 -6.82 -22.32
N MET A 1028 35.47 -7.93 -23.02
CA MET A 1028 34.19 -8.65 -22.92
C MET A 1028 33.93 -9.15 -21.50
N ASP A 1029 34.90 -9.80 -20.85
CA ASP A 1029 34.75 -10.34 -19.47
C ASP A 1029 34.34 -9.24 -18.47
N LYS A 1030 34.93 -8.05 -18.58
CA LYS A 1030 34.69 -6.92 -17.66
C LYS A 1030 33.32 -6.27 -17.90
N PHE A 1031 32.92 -6.09 -19.16
CA PHE A 1031 31.58 -5.58 -19.46
C PHE A 1031 30.49 -6.63 -19.16
N GLU A 1032 30.74 -7.93 -19.33
CA GLU A 1032 29.81 -9.01 -18.97
C GLU A 1032 29.60 -9.07 -17.45
N PHE A 1033 30.66 -8.95 -16.64
CA PHE A 1033 30.55 -8.81 -15.19
C PHE A 1033 29.73 -7.57 -14.78
N CYS A 1034 30.00 -6.43 -15.42
CA CYS A 1034 29.28 -5.17 -15.20
C CYS A 1034 27.78 -5.31 -15.46
N LEU A 1035 27.40 -5.81 -16.65
CA LEU A 1035 26.00 -5.96 -17.06
C LEU A 1035 25.27 -7.03 -16.22
N THR A 1036 25.95 -8.14 -15.90
CA THR A 1036 25.40 -9.20 -15.04
C THR A 1036 25.14 -8.69 -13.63
N THR A 1037 26.10 -7.94 -13.05
CA THR A 1037 25.94 -7.35 -11.72
C THR A 1037 24.81 -6.33 -11.70
N ALA A 1038 24.78 -5.41 -12.65
CA ALA A 1038 23.71 -4.41 -12.81
C ALA A 1038 22.33 -5.05 -12.92
N THR A 1039 22.19 -6.09 -13.75
CA THR A 1039 20.93 -6.83 -13.93
C THR A 1039 20.51 -7.54 -12.65
N ARG A 1040 21.44 -8.20 -11.95
CA ARG A 1040 21.19 -8.92 -10.69
C ARG A 1040 20.69 -7.99 -9.58
N VAL A 1041 21.30 -6.81 -9.42
CA VAL A 1041 20.90 -5.84 -8.38
C VAL A 1041 19.85 -4.82 -8.86
N ARG A 1042 19.32 -4.98 -10.09
CA ARG A 1042 18.38 -4.07 -10.76
C ARG A 1042 18.86 -2.61 -10.80
N TRP A 1043 20.17 -2.40 -10.87
CA TRP A 1043 20.81 -1.07 -10.80
C TRP A 1043 21.19 -0.57 -12.19
N PHE A 1044 20.32 0.25 -12.78
CA PHE A 1044 20.44 0.71 -14.17
C PHE A 1044 20.90 2.19 -14.24
N ASN A 1045 22.21 2.40 -14.15
CA ASN A 1045 22.85 3.72 -14.28
C ASN A 1045 23.64 3.85 -15.60
N GLU A 1046 24.40 4.94 -15.77
CA GLU A 1046 25.15 5.18 -17.01
C GLU A 1046 26.24 4.14 -17.32
N PHE A 1047 26.86 3.59 -16.29
CA PHE A 1047 27.88 2.57 -16.45
C PHE A 1047 27.29 1.24 -16.92
N SER A 1048 26.14 0.82 -16.38
CA SER A 1048 25.42 -0.36 -16.89
C SER A 1048 24.97 -0.20 -18.35
N GLN A 1049 24.50 1.00 -18.74
CA GLN A 1049 24.17 1.33 -20.14
C GLN A 1049 25.41 1.29 -21.04
N GLN A 1050 26.55 1.82 -20.58
CA GLN A 1050 27.83 1.73 -21.29
C GLN A 1050 28.25 0.27 -21.49
N CYS A 1051 28.17 -0.58 -20.46
CA CYS A 1051 28.54 -1.99 -20.56
C CYS A 1051 27.66 -2.75 -21.56
N GLU A 1052 26.36 -2.48 -21.61
CA GLU A 1052 25.44 -3.04 -22.61
C GLU A 1052 25.85 -2.60 -24.04
N GLN A 1053 26.09 -1.29 -24.25
CA GLN A 1053 26.50 -0.72 -25.53
C GLN A 1053 27.85 -1.23 -26.04
N GLU A 1054 28.83 -1.39 -25.15
CA GLU A 1054 30.16 -1.87 -25.50
C GLU A 1054 30.16 -3.38 -25.80
N LEU A 1055 29.40 -4.19 -25.05
CA LEU A 1055 29.19 -5.60 -25.36
C LEU A 1055 28.52 -5.79 -26.73
N ASN A 1056 27.51 -4.98 -27.05
CA ASN A 1056 26.85 -5.02 -28.36
C ASN A 1056 27.80 -4.66 -29.51
N GLN A 1057 28.72 -3.71 -29.30
CA GLN A 1057 29.75 -3.35 -30.28
C GLN A 1057 30.86 -4.40 -30.41
N LEU A 1058 31.14 -5.17 -29.36
CA LEU A 1058 32.14 -6.23 -29.35
C LEU A 1058 31.61 -7.55 -29.94
N ASP A 1059 30.37 -7.93 -29.61
CA ASP A 1059 29.68 -9.12 -30.12
C ASP A 1059 28.15 -8.90 -30.13
N ARG A 1060 27.66 -8.26 -31.20
CA ARG A 1060 26.23 -7.98 -31.42
C ARG A 1060 25.36 -9.23 -31.48
N ALA A 1061 25.94 -10.39 -31.82
CA ALA A 1061 25.19 -11.64 -31.94
C ALA A 1061 24.94 -12.25 -30.56
N ARG A 1062 25.91 -12.17 -29.64
CA ARG A 1062 25.77 -12.64 -28.26
C ARG A 1062 25.10 -11.61 -27.33
N TYR A 1063 25.29 -10.31 -27.59
CA TYR A 1063 24.76 -9.22 -26.76
C TYR A 1063 23.96 -8.18 -27.59
N PRO A 1064 22.80 -8.55 -28.15
CA PRO A 1064 21.87 -7.58 -28.74
C PRO A 1064 21.39 -6.57 -27.69
N MET A 1065 21.26 -5.28 -28.04
CA MET A 1065 20.75 -4.26 -27.10
C MET A 1065 19.32 -4.59 -26.67
N ALA A 1066 18.96 -4.33 -25.41
CA ALA A 1066 17.58 -4.45 -24.95
C ALA A 1066 16.61 -3.57 -25.77
N ALA A 1067 17.07 -2.41 -26.23
CA ALA A 1067 16.35 -1.53 -27.15
C ALA A 1067 16.13 -2.15 -28.55
N GLU A 1068 17.09 -2.93 -29.06
CA GLU A 1068 16.95 -3.67 -30.33
C GLU A 1068 15.99 -4.87 -30.20
N LEU A 1069 15.96 -5.52 -29.03
CA LEU A 1069 15.12 -6.69 -28.79
C LEU A 1069 13.66 -6.36 -28.46
N ARG A 1070 13.40 -5.31 -27.67
CA ARG A 1070 12.07 -5.02 -27.11
C ARG A 1070 11.33 -3.87 -27.81
N GLY A 1071 12.04 -3.06 -28.61
CA GLY A 1071 11.64 -1.68 -28.84
C GLY A 1071 11.81 -0.86 -27.55
N GLU A 1072 11.70 0.46 -27.63
CA GLU A 1072 11.64 1.27 -26.42
C GLU A 1072 10.36 0.93 -25.64
N ALA A 1073 10.52 0.57 -24.37
CA ALA A 1073 9.41 0.48 -23.42
C ALA A 1073 8.91 1.89 -23.09
N ASN A 1074 8.14 2.48 -24.01
CA ASN A 1074 7.60 3.84 -23.93
C ASN A 1074 6.51 4.05 -22.85
N TYR A 1075 6.47 3.14 -21.85
CA TYR A 1075 5.64 3.18 -20.66
C TYR A 1075 6.43 2.86 -19.36
N ILE A 1076 7.74 3.07 -19.36
CA ILE A 1076 8.49 3.25 -18.11
C ILE A 1076 8.97 4.69 -18.06
N GLN A 1077 8.30 5.52 -17.24
CA GLN A 1077 8.88 6.78 -16.82
C GLN A 1077 10.22 6.48 -16.15
N ARG A 1078 11.31 7.00 -16.72
CA ARG A 1078 12.55 7.15 -15.94
C ARG A 1078 12.21 8.01 -14.73
N GLN A 1079 12.33 7.46 -13.54
CA GLN A 1079 12.64 8.28 -12.36
C GLN A 1079 14.05 7.95 -11.91
N VAL A 1080 14.90 8.97 -11.80
CA VAL A 1080 16.20 8.86 -11.13
C VAL A 1080 15.95 9.04 -9.64
N ALA A 1081 15.32 8.04 -9.04
CA ALA A 1081 15.18 7.97 -7.60
C ALA A 1081 16.40 7.25 -7.02
N ARG A 1082 17.23 7.99 -6.27
CA ARG A 1082 18.01 7.36 -5.19
C ARG A 1082 17.02 6.67 -4.24
N PRO A 1083 17.35 5.53 -3.61
CA PRO A 1083 16.46 4.88 -2.66
C PRO A 1083 16.26 5.75 -1.42
N GLY A 1084 15.22 6.58 -1.46
CA GLY A 1084 14.53 7.10 -0.27
C GLY A 1084 13.61 6.02 0.29
N ALA A 1085 13.11 6.24 1.51
CA ALA A 1085 12.31 5.25 2.23
C ALA A 1085 11.12 4.72 1.40
N VAL A 1086 10.92 3.40 1.48
CA VAL A 1086 9.76 2.72 0.89
C VAL A 1086 8.48 3.35 1.47
N ARG A 1087 7.70 4.02 0.62
CA ARG A 1087 6.30 4.30 0.95
C ARG A 1087 5.52 3.02 0.72
N LEU A 1088 4.99 2.47 1.80
CA LEU A 1088 3.85 1.54 1.72
C LEU A 1088 2.70 2.30 1.05
N GLN A 1089 2.10 1.71 0.02
CA GLN A 1089 0.81 2.19 -0.48
C GLN A 1089 -0.26 1.72 0.50
N THR A 1090 -0.91 2.67 1.17
CA THR A 1090 -2.21 2.46 1.80
C THR A 1090 -3.30 2.63 0.77
N GLU A 1091 -4.37 1.85 0.89
CA GLU A 1091 -5.57 1.95 0.05
C GLU A 1091 -6.36 3.20 0.41
N GLU A 1092 -6.20 4.28 -0.37
CA GLU A 1092 -7.10 5.44 -0.44
C GLU A 1092 -6.61 6.35 -1.59
N ASP A 1093 -7.14 6.12 -2.80
CA ASP A 1093 -7.19 7.06 -3.96
C ASP A 1093 -7.77 6.31 -5.18
N ALA A 1094 -9.03 5.88 -5.07
CA ALA A 1094 -9.78 5.26 -6.16
C ALA A 1094 -11.27 5.65 -6.09
N GLU A 1095 -11.57 6.95 -6.18
CA GLU A 1095 -12.88 7.50 -6.55
C GLU A 1095 -12.75 9.02 -6.85
N ASP A 1096 -13.62 9.55 -7.73
CA ASP A 1096 -13.79 10.95 -8.18
C ASP A 1096 -13.29 11.38 -9.59
N GLU A 1097 -13.63 10.62 -10.63
CA GLU A 1097 -14.01 11.20 -11.95
C GLU A 1097 -15.21 10.44 -12.56
N ASP A 1098 -16.44 10.93 -12.35
CA ASP A 1098 -17.39 11.36 -13.39
C ASP A 1098 -18.84 11.48 -12.84
N SER A 1099 -19.36 12.71 -12.77
CA SER A 1099 -20.82 12.95 -12.78
C SER A 1099 -21.16 14.39 -13.20
N SER A 1100 -21.26 14.63 -14.51
CA SER A 1100 -22.00 15.81 -15.02
C SER A 1100 -22.78 15.51 -16.30
N ILE A 1101 -23.98 14.96 -16.14
CA ILE A 1101 -25.02 14.93 -17.19
C ILE A 1101 -25.92 16.16 -16.97
N PRO A 1102 -26.28 16.91 -18.03
CA PRO A 1102 -26.99 18.18 -17.88
C PRO A 1102 -28.50 18.00 -17.84
N ASP A 1103 -29.17 18.84 -17.04
CA ASP A 1103 -30.57 19.22 -17.27
C ASP A 1103 -30.74 20.72 -17.01
N GLY A 1104 -31.51 21.39 -17.87
CA GLY A 1104 -31.66 22.84 -17.86
C GLY A 1104 -33.08 23.30 -17.52
N ALA A 1105 -33.20 24.40 -16.77
CA ALA A 1105 -34.45 25.14 -16.62
C ALA A 1105 -34.20 26.65 -16.37
N THR A 1106 -34.51 27.44 -17.41
CA THR A 1106 -35.21 28.75 -17.39
C THR A 1106 -34.95 29.80 -16.30
N GLU A 1107 -34.53 30.99 -16.78
CA GLU A 1107 -35.11 32.32 -16.48
C GLU A 1107 -35.36 32.74 -15.01
N ASN A 1108 -34.47 33.57 -14.45
CA ASN A 1108 -34.70 35.02 -14.21
C ASN A 1108 -33.39 35.72 -13.83
#